data_AF-A0A818QDW9-F1
#
_entry.id   AF-A0A818QDW9-F1
#
_cell.length_a   1.000
_cell.length_b   1.000
_cell.length_c   1.000
_cell.angle_alpha   90.00
_cell.angle_beta   90.00
_cell.angle_gamma   90.00
#
_symmetry.space_group_name_H-M   'P 1'
#
loop_
_entity.id
_entity.type
_entity.pdbx_description
1 polymer ?
#
loop_
_entity_poly.entity_id
_entity_poly.type
_entity_poly.pdbx_seq_one_letter_code
_entity_poly.pdbx_strand_id
1 'polypeptide(L)'
;MDGNLDCPQKDDEDIMQINSINMAKFLKNHFKCNISNKYLHHWYVQDGYCHCPVYYSDWCEDEHFDINYAVQNISFQSICNGFTQLIPINIEGTNETDETECQQWPCNNIYTHCDDIWHCPNGEDEIGCDLSSTLNCFKDHHKCVSPDTNQLICLPVEKANDGKIDCLGATDEPIVCKTIDRLNIIYKFYCDNKIFNQCNDWLTLCDGIRDCDHGEDEQFCVKNRTNTPLYESICASPYSSVRSAAEQFLCQATKYKRIQLNKYFLLNEMSKTLKDQTKIVTNSIFSSSSIMQISYQHKPRCHRGFDLRVWLNDATNLTTNTCLCPPSFYGDQCQYQNQRVSLTVRFQAFSDSWSTIFAIIISLIDDSDERIIHSYEQITYLSIRDCKVKFNIYLLYATQPKDPTKNYAIHIDIYEKISLNYRGSLLFQLTFPFLPVHRLAFIVGIPQKNEKIQSCSNSPCVNGKCIIYSNNVQNASFCQCNQGWSGRYCTIPHTCTCSSDSIYVGVSTYNRSVCVCPINKFGYQCLLIDTICQMNNNLTCQHDGKCIPADDYTILNKKFQCICPKGYMGDRCEIVDNKIILSFDNNIVLSQSIFIHFIEIINNDKPKRTTTFRTIPFIQNSLIIYRSRPFHLVFIELYNKIYYLAIIQKTSKQSTTINTMINPSDRCLHINELFNETIVKMHALRRIKYYHLPCQRYSSNFSCFYDDVYICLCYDYRQQRLANCFEFDHNMKFDCFGQSVCENQGQCFQDSPDCPERSTCICRPCFYGAQCQFSSTGFGLSLDAIIGYHIQPHINLVNQPNLVKISFVLSIIFIVVGLINGILSLITFKSRSICEIGCGFYLLSSSITTLLTTFIFGLKFCILLLAQMTIISNRLFLQIQCLSLDFLLRVCLNMDQWLNAFVAIERTVTIIKATNYNKKNSIQIAKIVIVFLLIFIISTNIYDPIYRRLIDEENEDDKRLWCIALYPSNLQVFNSIIHTFHFLVPFVINLVSVFILITKISRQQSNIHTNRTYIEYLKKNMREHTHLFIAPVILVILGIPRLIISFVSKCMKSTNDAWLFLIGYFMSFIPPLLTFVLFILPSKFYKQELHKSLISFRTIIQRYL
;
A
#
# COMPACT_ATOMS: atom_id res chain seq x y z
N MET A 1 24.31 -31.02 -11.32
CA MET A 1 25.19 -31.92 -12.07
C MET A 1 24.33 -33.08 -12.52
N ASP A 2 23.94 -33.06 -13.78
CA ASP A 2 23.10 -34.10 -14.40
C ASP A 2 23.94 -35.27 -14.94
N GLY A 3 25.27 -35.20 -14.82
CA GLY A 3 26.20 -36.24 -15.24
C GLY A 3 26.41 -36.30 -16.74
N ASN A 4 25.81 -35.37 -17.51
CA ASN A 4 25.99 -35.28 -18.96
C ASN A 4 27.09 -34.27 -19.29
N LEU A 5 27.94 -34.63 -20.25
CA LEU A 5 29.06 -33.79 -20.69
C LEU A 5 28.58 -32.82 -21.78
N ASP A 6 27.93 -31.72 -21.36
CA ASP A 6 27.39 -30.71 -22.28
C ASP A 6 28.43 -29.63 -22.63
N CYS A 7 29.37 -29.33 -21.72
CA CYS A 7 30.47 -28.41 -21.97
C CYS A 7 31.81 -29.12 -22.24
N PRO A 8 32.61 -28.66 -23.24
CA PRO A 8 33.85 -29.32 -23.64
C PRO A 8 34.95 -29.33 -22.56
N GLN A 9 34.85 -28.47 -21.53
CA GLN A 9 35.81 -28.39 -20.43
C GLN A 9 35.35 -29.07 -19.13
N LYS A 10 34.11 -29.62 -19.09
CA LYS A 10 33.49 -30.22 -17.90
C LYS A 10 33.25 -29.26 -16.73
N ASP A 11 33.31 -27.96 -16.99
CA ASP A 11 33.17 -26.90 -15.98
C ASP A 11 31.75 -26.85 -15.39
N ASP A 12 30.77 -27.33 -16.15
CA ASP A 12 29.38 -27.51 -15.75
C ASP A 12 29.19 -28.60 -14.69
N GLU A 13 30.15 -29.54 -14.56
CA GLU A 13 30.10 -30.68 -13.64
C GLU A 13 31.10 -30.57 -12.45
N ASP A 14 31.94 -29.52 -12.40
CA ASP A 14 32.94 -29.31 -11.34
C ASP A 14 32.47 -28.28 -10.26
N ILE A 15 32.00 -28.81 -9.13
CA ILE A 15 31.51 -28.04 -7.97
C ILE A 15 32.57 -27.07 -7.40
N MET A 16 33.87 -27.41 -7.48
CA MET A 16 34.94 -26.58 -6.91
C MET A 16 35.15 -25.28 -7.69
N GLN A 17 35.00 -25.31 -9.02
CA GLN A 17 35.13 -24.12 -9.85
C GLN A 17 33.93 -23.18 -9.71
N ILE A 18 32.72 -23.73 -9.60
CA ILE A 18 31.46 -22.97 -9.46
C ILE A 18 31.38 -22.24 -8.09
N ASN A 19 31.91 -22.87 -7.02
CA ASN A 19 31.95 -22.27 -5.68
C ASN A 19 32.76 -20.97 -5.61
N SER A 20 33.70 -20.75 -6.54
CA SER A 20 34.58 -19.58 -6.53
C SER A 20 33.97 -18.30 -7.14
N ILE A 21 32.92 -18.41 -7.97
CA ILE A 21 32.51 -17.28 -8.85
C ILE A 21 31.18 -16.60 -8.48
N ASN A 22 30.21 -17.24 -7.81
CA ASN A 22 29.06 -16.54 -7.18
C ASN A 22 28.04 -17.56 -6.63
N MET A 23 28.18 -17.93 -5.35
CA MET A 23 27.26 -18.86 -4.67
C MET A 23 25.79 -18.38 -4.69
N ALA A 24 25.55 -17.07 -4.72
CA ALA A 24 24.21 -16.48 -4.79
C ALA A 24 23.50 -16.68 -6.15
N LYS A 25 24.23 -16.85 -7.25
CA LYS A 25 23.64 -17.15 -8.57
C LYS A 25 23.37 -18.65 -8.72
N PHE A 26 24.24 -19.49 -8.16
CA PHE A 26 24.08 -20.94 -8.19
C PHE A 26 22.84 -21.42 -7.41
N LEU A 27 22.60 -20.84 -6.23
CA LEU A 27 21.40 -21.09 -5.41
C LEU A 27 20.07 -20.68 -6.08
N LYS A 28 20.09 -19.78 -7.08
CA LYS A 28 18.88 -19.39 -7.82
C LYS A 28 18.43 -20.44 -8.84
N ASN A 29 19.37 -21.22 -9.36
CA ASN A 29 19.08 -22.18 -10.43
C ASN A 29 18.99 -23.62 -9.92
N HIS A 30 19.41 -23.89 -8.68
CA HIS A 30 19.45 -25.22 -8.09
C HIS A 30 18.65 -25.28 -6.79
N PHE A 31 17.82 -26.31 -6.66
CA PHE A 31 17.19 -26.71 -5.41
C PHE A 31 18.20 -27.46 -4.55
N LYS A 32 18.23 -27.19 -3.25
CA LYS A 32 19.15 -27.86 -2.32
C LYS A 32 18.35 -28.83 -1.48
N CYS A 33 18.67 -30.12 -1.56
CA CYS A 33 18.18 -31.11 -0.62
C CYS A 33 18.77 -30.79 0.77
N ASN A 34 17.93 -30.54 1.76
CA ASN A 34 18.38 -30.11 3.09
C ASN A 34 19.09 -31.23 3.85
N ILE A 35 18.61 -32.47 3.70
CA ILE A 35 19.17 -33.64 4.40
C ILE A 35 20.54 -34.04 3.84
N SER A 36 20.67 -34.11 2.51
CA SER A 36 21.88 -34.60 1.86
C SER A 36 22.86 -33.50 1.44
N ASN A 37 22.45 -32.23 1.55
CA ASN A 37 23.16 -31.08 0.99
C ASN A 37 23.45 -31.20 -0.52
N LYS A 38 22.73 -32.06 -1.24
CA LYS A 38 22.85 -32.24 -2.69
C LYS A 38 22.14 -31.09 -3.40
N TYR A 39 22.74 -30.57 -4.47
CA TYR A 39 22.15 -29.53 -5.31
C TYR A 39 21.60 -30.16 -6.59
N LEU A 40 20.30 -29.98 -6.81
CA LEU A 40 19.55 -30.45 -7.97
C LEU A 40 19.17 -29.27 -8.85
N HIS A 41 19.20 -29.45 -10.17
CA HIS A 41 18.64 -28.45 -11.06
C HIS A 41 17.12 -28.39 -10.88
N HIS A 42 16.50 -27.21 -10.98
CA HIS A 42 15.03 -27.06 -10.78
C HIS A 42 14.16 -27.88 -11.73
N TRP A 43 14.72 -28.45 -12.81
CA TRP A 43 13.99 -29.36 -13.70
C TRP A 43 13.72 -30.74 -13.08
N TYR A 44 14.54 -31.16 -12.12
CA TYR A 44 14.40 -32.43 -11.40
C TYR A 44 13.53 -32.31 -10.15
N VAL A 45 12.71 -31.26 -10.09
CA VAL A 45 11.88 -30.92 -8.94
C VAL A 45 10.43 -30.98 -9.41
N GLN A 46 9.62 -31.82 -8.78
CA GLN A 46 8.27 -32.19 -9.21
C GLN A 46 8.20 -32.93 -10.55
N ASP A 47 9.22 -33.70 -10.89
CA ASP A 47 9.25 -34.49 -12.13
C ASP A 47 8.70 -35.91 -11.99
N GLY A 48 8.24 -36.25 -10.78
CA GLY A 48 7.69 -37.55 -10.40
C GLY A 48 8.75 -38.56 -9.95
N TYR A 49 10.04 -38.19 -9.93
CA TYR A 49 11.13 -39.05 -9.50
C TYR A 49 11.96 -38.42 -8.38
N CYS A 50 12.35 -39.24 -7.41
CA CYS A 50 13.11 -38.78 -6.26
C CYS A 50 14.61 -38.69 -6.57
N HIS A 51 15.10 -37.48 -6.79
CA HIS A 51 16.51 -37.19 -7.04
C HIS A 51 17.27 -36.81 -5.75
N CYS A 52 16.55 -36.33 -4.73
CA CYS A 52 17.03 -36.31 -3.35
C CYS A 52 17.01 -37.73 -2.76
N PRO A 53 18.00 -38.12 -1.93
CA PRO A 53 17.99 -39.45 -1.31
C PRO A 53 16.76 -39.62 -0.42
N VAL A 54 16.01 -40.69 -0.70
CA VAL A 54 14.81 -41.08 0.04
C VAL A 54 15.20 -41.48 1.45
N TYR A 55 14.67 -40.78 2.45
CA TYR A 55 14.98 -41.07 3.85
C TYR A 55 14.09 -42.20 4.37
N TYR A 56 12.76 -42.17 4.12
CA TYR A 56 11.78 -43.19 4.52
C TYR A 56 10.48 -43.15 3.68
N SER A 57 9.83 -44.32 3.50
CA SER A 57 8.44 -44.49 2.98
C SER A 57 8.04 -43.59 1.80
N ASP A 58 8.83 -43.59 0.72
CA ASP A 58 8.58 -42.80 -0.51
C ASP A 58 8.54 -41.27 -0.34
N TRP A 59 9.03 -40.72 0.78
CA TRP A 59 9.15 -39.26 0.97
C TRP A 59 10.41 -38.71 0.29
N CYS A 60 10.20 -37.71 -0.56
CA CYS A 60 11.23 -37.09 -1.38
C CYS A 60 11.12 -35.56 -1.30
N GLU A 61 12.20 -34.91 -0.84
CA GLU A 61 12.23 -33.46 -0.59
C GLU A 61 11.96 -32.63 -1.85
N ASP A 62 12.31 -33.14 -3.03
CA ASP A 62 12.13 -32.52 -4.34
C ASP A 62 10.72 -32.72 -4.93
N GLU A 63 9.99 -33.73 -4.48
CA GLU A 63 8.66 -34.07 -5.03
C GLU A 63 7.51 -33.68 -4.08
N HIS A 64 7.72 -33.79 -2.76
CA HIS A 64 6.67 -33.73 -1.75
C HIS A 64 6.76 -32.47 -0.87
N PHE A 65 6.49 -31.31 -1.45
CA PHE A 65 6.56 -30.00 -0.78
C PHE A 65 5.63 -29.85 0.43
N ASP A 66 4.44 -30.44 0.40
CA ASP A 66 3.49 -30.39 1.51
C ASP A 66 4.05 -31.10 2.76
N ILE A 67 4.73 -32.23 2.57
CA ILE A 67 5.39 -32.98 3.65
C ILE A 67 6.56 -32.16 4.20
N ASN A 68 7.37 -31.53 3.33
CA ASN A 68 8.48 -30.70 3.76
C ASN A 68 8.05 -29.54 4.66
N TYR A 69 6.92 -28.89 4.33
CA TYR A 69 6.39 -27.79 5.12
C TYR A 69 5.98 -28.26 6.53
N ALA A 70 5.22 -29.36 6.62
CA ALA A 70 4.77 -29.91 7.90
C ALA A 70 5.94 -30.41 8.78
N VAL A 71 7.00 -30.91 8.15
CA VAL A 71 8.19 -31.43 8.83
C VAL A 71 9.11 -30.33 9.39
N GLN A 72 9.10 -29.15 8.76
CA GLN A 72 10.02 -28.04 9.09
C GLN A 72 9.37 -26.92 9.92
N ASN A 73 8.06 -26.71 9.80
CA ASN A 73 7.37 -25.56 10.39
C ASN A 73 6.39 -25.98 11.48
N ILE A 74 6.37 -25.21 12.57
CA ILE A 74 5.46 -25.44 13.70
C ILE A 74 4.06 -24.94 13.32
N SER A 75 3.08 -25.83 13.30
CA SER A 75 1.69 -25.50 12.99
C SER A 75 0.78 -25.77 14.20
N PHE A 76 -0.06 -24.79 14.58
CA PHE A 76 -0.98 -24.95 15.70
C PHE A 76 -1.98 -26.10 15.47
N GLN A 77 -2.39 -26.31 14.22
CA GLN A 77 -3.40 -27.29 13.83
C GLN A 77 -2.89 -28.74 13.88
N SER A 78 -1.58 -28.94 13.93
CA SER A 78 -0.96 -30.27 13.91
C SER A 78 -0.28 -30.65 15.22
N ILE A 79 -0.32 -29.81 16.25
CA ILE A 79 0.27 -30.09 17.56
C ILE A 79 -0.65 -31.04 18.36
N CYS A 80 -0.04 -31.99 19.06
CA CYS A 80 -0.73 -32.92 19.96
C CYS A 80 -1.92 -33.64 19.30
N ASN A 81 -1.73 -34.09 18.06
CA ASN A 81 -2.71 -34.86 17.29
C ASN A 81 -2.42 -36.37 17.30
N GLY A 82 -1.47 -36.83 18.11
CA GLY A 82 -1.08 -38.24 18.22
C GLY A 82 -0.03 -38.69 17.19
N PHE A 83 0.51 -37.79 16.37
CA PHE A 83 1.48 -38.13 15.33
C PHE A 83 2.69 -37.22 15.32
N THR A 84 3.88 -37.81 15.34
CA THR A 84 5.13 -37.04 15.24
C THR A 84 5.41 -36.63 13.80
N GLN A 85 4.93 -35.45 13.40
CA GLN A 85 5.13 -34.89 12.05
C GLN A 85 6.40 -34.04 12.00
N LEU A 86 6.64 -33.25 13.04
CA LEU A 86 7.82 -32.39 13.14
C LEU A 86 9.09 -33.22 13.43
N ILE A 87 10.21 -32.90 12.77
CA ILE A 87 11.51 -33.47 13.15
C ILE A 87 11.85 -33.03 14.59
N PRO A 88 12.35 -33.93 15.46
CA PRO A 88 12.71 -33.57 16.83
C PRO A 88 13.70 -32.40 16.87
N ILE A 89 13.36 -31.38 17.66
CA ILE A 89 14.22 -30.21 17.88
C ILE A 89 14.89 -30.36 19.23
N ASN A 90 16.23 -30.28 19.27
CA ASN A 90 16.97 -30.28 20.52
C ASN A 90 16.84 -28.92 21.22
N ILE A 91 16.14 -28.89 22.34
CA ILE A 91 15.89 -27.68 23.15
C ILE A 91 16.46 -27.96 24.54
N GLU A 92 17.48 -27.21 24.97
CA GLU A 92 18.09 -27.34 26.30
C GLU A 92 18.64 -28.77 26.63
N GLY A 93 18.94 -29.57 25.61
CA GLY A 93 19.48 -30.93 25.77
C GLY A 93 18.44 -32.05 25.68
N THR A 94 17.15 -31.73 25.54
CA THR A 94 16.08 -32.72 25.28
C THR A 94 15.58 -32.62 23.84
N ASN A 95 15.34 -33.78 23.21
CA ASN A 95 14.72 -33.85 21.89
C ASN A 95 13.20 -33.71 22.02
N GLU A 96 12.69 -32.51 21.74
CA GLU A 96 11.27 -32.18 21.82
C GLU A 96 10.59 -32.38 20.45
N THR A 97 9.38 -32.93 20.46
CA THR A 97 8.51 -33.07 19.27
C THR A 97 7.18 -32.31 19.45
N ASP A 98 6.37 -32.26 18.40
CA ASP A 98 4.97 -31.83 18.42
C ASP A 98 4.07 -32.62 19.39
N GLU A 99 4.44 -33.85 19.74
CA GLU A 99 3.66 -34.75 20.62
C GLU A 99 4.18 -34.89 22.06
N THR A 100 5.25 -34.17 22.42
CA THR A 100 5.76 -34.12 23.81
C THR A 100 4.90 -33.17 24.67
N GLU A 101 4.80 -33.36 25.98
CA GLU A 101 4.12 -32.41 26.90
C GLU A 101 2.66 -32.03 26.56
N CYS A 102 1.89 -32.96 25.97
CA CYS A 102 0.51 -32.71 25.52
C CYS A 102 -0.56 -32.80 26.62
N GLN A 103 -0.20 -32.89 27.90
CA GLN A 103 -1.17 -33.15 28.98
C GLN A 103 -2.22 -32.04 29.15
N GLN A 104 -1.90 -30.81 28.75
CA GLN A 104 -2.79 -29.66 28.81
C GLN A 104 -3.56 -29.42 27.49
N TRP A 105 -3.34 -30.27 26.48
CA TRP A 105 -3.98 -30.15 25.17
C TRP A 105 -5.27 -30.98 25.12
N PRO A 106 -6.41 -30.40 24.70
CA PRO A 106 -7.66 -31.13 24.61
C PRO A 106 -7.64 -32.12 23.43
N CYS A 107 -7.94 -33.39 23.70
CA CYS A 107 -8.01 -34.43 22.66
C CYS A 107 -9.19 -34.21 21.68
N ASN A 108 -10.30 -33.66 22.17
CA ASN A 108 -11.47 -33.29 21.35
C ASN A 108 -11.48 -31.78 21.10
N ASN A 109 -11.24 -31.39 19.86
CA ASN A 109 -11.22 -30.00 19.42
C ASN A 109 -11.72 -29.90 17.97
N ILE A 110 -11.84 -28.68 17.44
CA ILE A 110 -12.33 -28.40 16.09
C ILE A 110 -11.58 -29.14 14.96
N TYR A 111 -10.34 -29.57 15.21
CA TYR A 111 -9.50 -30.25 14.22
C TYR A 111 -9.51 -31.77 14.35
N THR A 112 -9.82 -32.31 15.53
CA THR A 112 -9.88 -33.75 15.81
C THR A 112 -11.31 -34.29 15.79
N HIS A 113 -12.32 -33.44 15.93
CA HIS A 113 -13.71 -33.88 15.91
C HIS A 113 -14.17 -34.35 14.52
N CYS A 114 -14.77 -35.55 14.45
CA CYS A 114 -15.29 -36.15 13.23
C CYS A 114 -14.26 -36.17 12.08
N ASP A 115 -13.06 -36.65 12.39
CA ASP A 115 -12.03 -36.91 11.39
C ASP A 115 -11.74 -38.39 11.17
N ASP A 116 -12.64 -39.25 11.66
CA ASP A 116 -12.60 -40.70 11.57
C ASP A 116 -11.41 -41.33 12.33
N ILE A 117 -10.73 -40.60 13.21
CA ILE A 117 -9.59 -41.09 13.98
C ILE A 117 -9.85 -40.84 15.46
N TRP A 118 -9.72 -41.88 16.30
CA TRP A 118 -9.85 -41.72 17.74
C TRP A 118 -8.58 -41.07 18.32
N HIS A 119 -8.69 -39.77 18.63
CA HIS A 119 -7.68 -39.00 19.36
C HIS A 119 -7.94 -39.06 20.87
N CYS A 120 -9.20 -39.12 21.28
CA CYS A 120 -9.55 -39.34 22.69
C CYS A 120 -9.57 -40.84 23.01
N PRO A 121 -9.15 -41.26 24.23
CA PRO A 121 -9.13 -42.67 24.62
C PRO A 121 -10.47 -43.40 24.45
N ASN A 122 -11.59 -42.73 24.74
CA ASN A 122 -12.94 -43.31 24.65
C ASN A 122 -13.64 -42.99 23.30
N GLY A 123 -12.90 -42.43 22.33
CA GLY A 123 -13.43 -42.00 21.04
C GLY A 123 -14.43 -40.83 21.11
N GLU A 124 -14.42 -40.01 22.17
CA GLU A 124 -15.39 -38.91 22.34
C GLU A 124 -15.41 -37.89 21.19
N ASP A 125 -14.30 -37.78 20.48
CA ASP A 125 -14.11 -36.96 19.29
C ASP A 125 -14.84 -37.48 18.05
N GLU A 126 -15.30 -38.73 18.03
CA GLU A 126 -15.99 -39.35 16.87
C GLU A 126 -17.49 -39.60 17.08
N ILE A 127 -18.08 -39.02 18.14
CA ILE A 127 -19.51 -39.20 18.43
C ILE A 127 -20.36 -38.10 17.79
N GLY A 128 -21.49 -38.50 17.19
CA GLY A 128 -22.48 -37.58 16.63
C GLY A 128 -22.12 -37.03 15.25
N CYS A 129 -21.21 -37.68 14.54
CA CYS A 129 -20.69 -37.26 13.23
C CYS A 129 -21.59 -37.64 12.04
N ASP A 130 -22.41 -38.68 12.18
CA ASP A 130 -23.22 -39.23 11.10
C ASP A 130 -24.64 -38.65 11.04
N LEU A 131 -25.00 -38.05 9.90
CA LEU A 131 -26.34 -37.54 9.60
C LEU A 131 -27.08 -38.37 8.53
N SER A 132 -26.42 -39.34 7.87
CA SER A 132 -26.93 -39.97 6.64
C SER A 132 -26.92 -41.51 6.60
N SER A 133 -26.85 -42.20 7.74
CA SER A 133 -26.92 -43.68 7.80
C SER A 133 -28.23 -44.19 8.42
N THR A 134 -28.63 -45.42 8.06
CA THR A 134 -29.91 -46.06 8.44
C THR A 134 -30.11 -46.33 9.94
N LEU A 135 -29.07 -46.23 10.78
CA LEU A 135 -29.15 -46.31 12.25
C LEU A 135 -28.60 -45.02 12.88
N ASN A 136 -29.45 -44.23 13.54
CA ASN A 136 -29.06 -43.04 14.30
C ASN A 136 -28.83 -43.44 15.77
N CYS A 137 -27.57 -43.57 16.17
CA CYS A 137 -27.20 -43.71 17.59
C CYS A 137 -27.35 -42.37 18.33
N PHE A 138 -27.66 -42.42 19.63
CA PHE A 138 -27.72 -41.24 20.49
C PHE A 138 -26.34 -40.56 20.62
N LYS A 139 -26.32 -39.29 21.07
CA LYS A 139 -25.11 -38.44 21.14
C LYS A 139 -23.98 -38.94 22.05
N ASP A 140 -24.21 -40.01 22.81
CA ASP A 140 -23.24 -40.60 23.75
C ASP A 140 -23.00 -42.09 23.44
N HIS A 141 -23.18 -42.51 22.18
CA HIS A 141 -23.02 -43.91 21.77
C HIS A 141 -22.24 -44.04 20.45
N HIS A 142 -21.33 -45.01 20.41
CA HIS A 142 -20.59 -45.45 19.23
C HIS A 142 -21.37 -46.46 18.40
N LYS A 143 -21.11 -46.50 17.10
CA LYS A 143 -21.60 -47.59 16.25
C LYS A 143 -20.72 -48.81 16.44
N CYS A 144 -21.35 -49.97 16.50
CA CYS A 144 -20.70 -51.23 16.80
C CYS A 144 -21.44 -52.36 16.08
N VAL A 145 -20.74 -53.41 15.65
CA VAL A 145 -21.39 -54.64 15.17
C VAL A 145 -21.38 -55.65 16.31
N SER A 146 -22.56 -56.10 16.73
CA SER A 146 -22.68 -57.09 17.81
C SER A 146 -22.08 -58.42 17.39
N PRO A 147 -21.20 -59.05 18.19
CA PRO A 147 -20.59 -60.34 17.87
C PRO A 147 -21.62 -61.48 17.85
N ASP A 148 -22.69 -61.39 18.64
CA ASP A 148 -23.72 -62.45 18.73
C ASP A 148 -24.74 -62.40 17.57
N THR A 149 -25.07 -61.19 17.10
CA THR A 149 -26.17 -60.99 16.14
C THR A 149 -25.70 -60.57 14.75
N ASN A 150 -24.43 -60.18 14.60
CA ASN A 150 -23.85 -59.62 13.37
C ASN A 150 -24.62 -58.41 12.81
N GLN A 151 -25.37 -57.71 13.66
CA GLN A 151 -26.13 -56.51 13.32
C GLN A 151 -25.51 -55.28 13.97
N LEU A 152 -25.77 -54.10 13.39
CA LEU A 152 -25.35 -52.82 13.94
C LEU A 152 -26.13 -52.50 15.23
N ILE A 153 -25.40 -52.23 16.30
CA ILE A 153 -25.88 -51.77 17.60
C ILE A 153 -25.21 -50.43 17.97
N CYS A 154 -25.78 -49.76 18.96
CA CYS A 154 -25.20 -48.54 19.55
C CYS A 154 -24.56 -48.90 20.89
N LEU A 155 -23.24 -48.79 20.99
CA LEU A 155 -22.47 -49.07 22.21
C LEU A 155 -22.30 -47.77 23.02
N PRO A 156 -22.62 -47.75 24.32
CA PRO A 156 -22.35 -46.59 25.19
C PRO A 156 -20.86 -46.22 25.21
N VAL A 157 -20.54 -44.93 25.33
CA VAL A 157 -19.14 -44.44 25.34
C VAL A 157 -18.33 -44.96 26.52
N GLU A 158 -18.98 -45.29 27.65
CA GLU A 158 -18.29 -45.86 28.82
C GLU A 158 -17.75 -47.28 28.57
N LYS A 159 -18.23 -47.95 27.52
CA LYS A 159 -17.82 -49.30 27.11
C LYS A 159 -16.80 -49.28 25.96
N ALA A 160 -16.44 -48.11 25.45
CA ALA A 160 -15.39 -47.98 24.46
C ALA A 160 -14.03 -47.90 25.16
N ASN A 161 -13.07 -48.71 24.71
CA ASN A 161 -11.71 -48.77 25.26
C ASN A 161 -11.66 -49.08 26.78
N ASP A 162 -12.59 -49.92 27.26
CA ASP A 162 -12.68 -50.37 28.67
C ASP A 162 -11.86 -51.65 28.94
N GLY A 163 -11.18 -52.16 27.91
CA GLY A 163 -10.37 -53.37 27.92
C GLY A 163 -11.18 -54.65 27.67
N LYS A 164 -12.44 -54.54 27.25
CA LYS A 164 -13.29 -55.67 26.87
C LYS A 164 -13.80 -55.47 25.45
N ILE A 165 -13.75 -56.54 24.67
CA ILE A 165 -14.24 -56.54 23.29
C ILE A 165 -15.76 -56.77 23.31
N ASP A 166 -16.52 -55.69 23.20
CA ASP A 166 -17.98 -55.68 23.03
C ASP A 166 -18.38 -55.69 21.55
N CYS A 167 -17.47 -55.31 20.63
CA CYS A 167 -17.74 -55.24 19.18
C CYS A 167 -16.96 -56.25 18.35
N LEU A 168 -17.59 -56.74 17.28
CA LEU A 168 -16.97 -57.61 16.31
C LEU A 168 -15.70 -56.95 15.72
N GLY A 169 -14.61 -57.71 15.65
CA GLY A 169 -13.32 -57.23 15.16
C GLY A 169 -12.58 -56.30 16.11
N ALA A 170 -12.97 -56.20 17.39
CA ALA A 170 -12.43 -55.27 18.39
C ALA A 170 -12.48 -53.81 17.94
N THR A 171 -13.56 -53.43 17.24
CA THR A 171 -13.74 -52.07 16.70
C THR A 171 -13.96 -50.99 17.76
N ASP A 172 -14.39 -51.39 18.96
CA ASP A 172 -14.49 -50.59 20.19
C ASP A 172 -13.17 -50.46 20.96
N GLU A 173 -12.21 -51.33 20.67
CA GLU A 173 -10.91 -51.45 21.34
C GLU A 173 -9.77 -51.20 20.33
N PRO A 174 -9.66 -49.99 19.77
CA PRO A 174 -8.75 -49.71 18.66
C PRO A 174 -7.30 -49.95 19.02
N ILE A 175 -6.91 -49.97 20.31
CA ILE A 175 -5.53 -50.23 20.73
C ILE A 175 -5.09 -51.67 20.42
N VAL A 176 -6.03 -52.62 20.36
CA VAL A 176 -5.73 -54.06 20.26
C VAL A 176 -5.09 -54.45 18.93
N CYS A 177 -5.61 -53.94 17.81
CA CYS A 177 -5.13 -54.25 16.46
C CYS A 177 -4.80 -52.98 15.64
N LYS A 178 -4.20 -51.98 16.27
CA LYS A 178 -3.74 -50.75 15.60
C LYS A 178 -2.25 -50.80 15.33
N THR A 179 -1.91 -50.61 14.06
CA THR A 179 -0.53 -50.35 13.63
C THR A 179 -0.42 -48.90 13.19
N ILE A 180 0.51 -48.18 13.82
CA ILE A 180 0.78 -46.76 13.54
C ILE A 180 2.10 -46.68 12.79
N ASP A 181 2.04 -46.20 11.56
CA ASP A 181 3.19 -45.65 10.85
C ASP A 181 3.16 -44.12 10.98
N ARG A 182 4.26 -43.41 10.76
CA ARG A 182 4.37 -41.95 11.03
C ARG A 182 3.21 -41.12 10.44
N LEU A 183 2.66 -41.54 9.29
CA LEU A 183 1.59 -40.81 8.58
C LEU A 183 0.31 -41.62 8.33
N ASN A 184 0.31 -42.92 8.64
CA ASN A 184 -0.78 -43.84 8.34
C ASN A 184 -1.20 -44.61 9.58
N ILE A 185 -2.51 -44.67 9.83
CA ILE A 185 -3.08 -45.64 10.76
C ILE A 185 -3.68 -46.77 9.94
N ILE A 186 -3.29 -48.00 10.30
CA ILE A 186 -3.91 -49.21 9.79
C ILE A 186 -4.58 -49.88 10.98
N TYR A 187 -5.92 -49.86 10.96
CA TYR A 187 -6.76 -50.64 11.86
C TYR A 187 -6.95 -52.01 11.24
N LYS A 188 -6.54 -53.06 11.94
CA LYS A 188 -6.73 -54.44 11.51
C LYS A 188 -7.91 -55.06 12.22
N PHE A 189 -8.53 -56.05 11.58
CA PHE A 189 -9.62 -56.80 12.18
C PHE A 189 -9.07 -57.81 13.18
N TYR A 190 -9.54 -57.77 14.43
CA TYR A 190 -9.15 -58.72 15.47
C TYR A 190 -9.94 -60.04 15.34
N CYS A 191 -9.23 -61.16 15.31
CA CYS A 191 -9.83 -62.50 15.47
C CYS A 191 -9.65 -62.97 16.92
N ASP A 192 -10.71 -63.45 17.57
CA ASP A 192 -10.61 -63.98 18.93
C ASP A 192 -9.93 -65.35 18.94
N ASN A 193 -8.73 -65.44 19.51
CA ASN A 193 -7.95 -66.68 19.59
C ASN A 193 -7.41 -66.92 21.01
N LYS A 194 -7.53 -68.16 21.50
CA LYS A 194 -7.09 -68.57 22.84
C LYS A 194 -5.57 -68.72 23.00
N ILE A 195 -4.79 -68.72 21.90
CA ILE A 195 -3.34 -69.03 21.95
C ILE A 195 -2.46 -67.86 21.46
N PHE A 196 -2.83 -67.16 20.39
CA PHE A 196 -2.17 -65.91 19.96
C PHE A 196 -3.18 -64.98 19.25
N ASN A 197 -3.31 -63.75 19.73
CA ASN A 197 -4.13 -62.70 19.10
C ASN A 197 -3.69 -62.49 17.64
N GLN A 198 -4.60 -62.67 16.67
CA GLN A 198 -4.32 -62.50 15.24
C GLN A 198 -5.09 -61.28 14.69
N CYS A 199 -4.36 -60.35 14.04
CA CYS A 199 -4.91 -59.15 13.44
C CYS A 199 -4.83 -59.24 11.90
N ASN A 200 -5.98 -59.38 11.24
CA ASN A 200 -6.10 -59.58 9.79
C ASN A 200 -6.35 -58.25 9.04
N ASP A 201 -5.99 -58.20 7.75
CA ASP A 201 -6.12 -57.01 6.91
C ASP A 201 -7.58 -56.83 6.42
N TRP A 202 -8.00 -55.61 6.10
CA TRP A 202 -9.36 -55.34 5.60
C TRP A 202 -9.67 -56.07 4.29
N LEU A 203 -8.63 -56.42 3.52
CA LEU A 203 -8.71 -57.19 2.28
C LEU A 203 -9.06 -58.67 2.49
N THR A 204 -9.03 -59.17 3.73
CA THR A 204 -9.42 -60.55 4.06
C THR A 204 -10.84 -60.64 4.60
N LEU A 205 -11.58 -59.52 4.60
CA LEU A 205 -12.97 -59.50 5.07
C LEU A 205 -13.91 -59.86 3.92
N CYS A 206 -14.76 -60.86 4.13
CA CYS A 206 -15.73 -61.34 3.15
C CYS A 206 -15.12 -61.70 1.79
N ASP A 207 -13.98 -62.39 1.76
CA ASP A 207 -13.32 -62.88 0.55
C ASP A 207 -13.67 -64.36 0.24
N GLY A 208 -14.40 -65.01 1.16
CA GLY A 208 -14.83 -66.41 1.07
C GLY A 208 -13.85 -67.42 1.68
N ILE A 209 -12.75 -66.96 2.28
CA ILE A 209 -11.76 -67.75 3.02
C ILE A 209 -12.01 -67.54 4.51
N ARG A 210 -11.83 -68.60 5.32
CA ARG A 210 -11.90 -68.48 6.78
C ARG A 210 -10.50 -68.23 7.32
N ASP A 211 -10.15 -66.97 7.50
CA ASP A 211 -8.87 -66.53 8.05
C ASP A 211 -8.88 -66.36 9.56
N CYS A 212 -10.06 -66.23 10.19
CA CYS A 212 -10.23 -66.38 11.64
C CYS A 212 -10.58 -67.84 12.01
N ASP A 213 -10.06 -68.36 13.13
CA ASP A 213 -10.29 -69.75 13.59
C ASP A 213 -11.78 -70.12 13.76
N HIS A 214 -12.61 -69.15 14.10
CA HIS A 214 -14.07 -69.28 14.23
C HIS A 214 -14.85 -68.74 13.02
N GLY A 215 -14.17 -68.27 11.97
CA GLY A 215 -14.77 -67.72 10.75
C GLY A 215 -15.50 -66.39 10.95
N GLU A 216 -15.13 -65.61 11.96
CA GLU A 216 -15.74 -64.32 12.34
C GLU A 216 -15.70 -63.29 11.19
N ASP A 217 -14.64 -63.35 10.38
CA ASP A 217 -14.39 -62.58 9.15
C ASP A 217 -15.41 -62.82 8.03
N GLU A 218 -16.14 -63.95 8.07
CA GLU A 218 -17.06 -64.38 7.02
C GLU A 218 -18.53 -64.48 7.48
N GLN A 219 -18.79 -64.37 8.79
CA GLN A 219 -20.13 -64.60 9.37
C GLN A 219 -21.13 -63.47 9.11
N PHE A 220 -20.67 -62.23 9.01
CA PHE A 220 -21.51 -61.04 8.79
C PHE A 220 -21.77 -60.74 7.30
N CYS A 221 -21.12 -61.49 6.41
CA CYS A 221 -21.15 -61.27 4.96
C CYS A 221 -22.43 -61.81 4.31
N VAL A 222 -23.01 -61.05 3.37
CA VAL A 222 -24.22 -61.47 2.64
C VAL A 222 -23.87 -62.52 1.58
N LYS A 223 -24.23 -63.79 1.83
CA LYS A 223 -23.86 -64.97 1.01
C LYS A 223 -24.51 -65.07 -0.39
N ASN A 224 -25.41 -64.17 -0.77
CA ASN A 224 -26.27 -64.31 -1.97
C ASN A 224 -25.99 -63.24 -3.04
N ARG A 225 -24.71 -63.03 -3.43
CA ARG A 225 -24.31 -62.05 -4.46
C ARG A 225 -23.90 -62.76 -5.74
N THR A 226 -24.62 -62.51 -6.83
CA THR A 226 -24.48 -63.29 -8.08
C THR A 226 -23.29 -62.89 -8.96
N ASN A 227 -22.53 -61.82 -8.64
CA ASN A 227 -21.52 -61.23 -9.53
C ASN A 227 -20.18 -60.86 -8.86
N THR A 228 -19.80 -61.48 -7.75
CA THR A 228 -18.45 -61.32 -7.17
C THR A 228 -17.59 -62.52 -7.57
N PRO A 229 -16.39 -62.32 -8.18
CA PRO A 229 -15.45 -63.41 -8.34
C PRO A 229 -15.13 -63.98 -6.94
N LEU A 230 -15.10 -65.31 -6.80
CA LEU A 230 -14.50 -65.93 -5.61
C LEU A 230 -13.07 -65.35 -5.49
N TYR A 231 -12.66 -64.97 -4.27
CA TYR A 231 -11.34 -64.41 -3.94
C TYR A 231 -11.13 -62.88 -4.07
N GLU A 232 -12.18 -62.06 -4.22
CA GLU A 232 -12.07 -60.59 -4.05
C GLU A 232 -12.90 -60.10 -2.85
N SER A 233 -12.25 -59.46 -1.88
CA SER A 233 -12.93 -58.87 -0.71
C SER A 233 -13.96 -57.81 -1.11
N ILE A 234 -15.11 -57.86 -0.44
CA ILE A 234 -16.21 -56.89 -0.56
C ILE A 234 -15.75 -55.46 -0.25
N CYS A 235 -14.68 -55.30 0.52
CA CYS A 235 -14.12 -54.01 0.86
C CYS A 235 -13.35 -53.34 -0.30
N ALA A 236 -13.09 -54.03 -1.42
CA ALA A 236 -12.49 -53.47 -2.62
C ALA A 236 -13.39 -52.44 -3.35
N SER A 237 -12.77 -51.49 -4.05
CA SER A 237 -13.42 -50.34 -4.72
C SER A 237 -14.64 -50.66 -5.63
N PRO A 238 -14.63 -51.72 -6.47
CA PRO A 238 -15.73 -51.97 -7.41
C PRO A 238 -17.06 -52.37 -6.75
N TYR A 239 -17.09 -52.69 -5.45
CA TYR A 239 -18.26 -53.23 -4.74
C TYR A 239 -18.91 -52.28 -3.73
N SER A 240 -18.52 -51.00 -3.71
CA SER A 240 -19.00 -50.01 -2.72
C SER A 240 -20.51 -49.79 -2.71
N SER A 241 -21.23 -49.99 -3.82
CA SER A 241 -22.68 -49.78 -3.95
C SER A 241 -23.54 -50.96 -3.52
N VAL A 242 -22.95 -52.12 -3.21
CA VAL A 242 -23.66 -53.39 -2.97
C VAL A 242 -23.55 -53.85 -1.50
N ARG A 243 -22.82 -53.11 -0.65
CA ARG A 243 -22.52 -53.50 0.75
C ARG A 243 -23.74 -53.43 1.66
N SER A 244 -23.82 -54.36 2.62
CA SER A 244 -24.74 -54.23 3.75
C SER A 244 -24.27 -53.13 4.71
N ALA A 245 -25.13 -52.63 5.60
CA ALA A 245 -24.74 -51.59 6.54
C ALA A 245 -23.60 -52.03 7.50
N ALA A 246 -23.60 -53.30 7.93
CA ALA A 246 -22.54 -53.87 8.78
C ALA A 246 -21.22 -54.05 8.00
N GLU A 247 -21.28 -54.56 6.76
CA GLU A 247 -20.10 -54.67 5.88
C GLU A 247 -19.52 -53.29 5.56
N GLN A 248 -20.37 -52.30 5.28
CA GLN A 248 -19.93 -50.94 5.00
C GLN A 248 -19.22 -50.32 6.20
N PHE A 249 -19.77 -50.49 7.42
CA PHE A 249 -19.16 -50.02 8.65
C PHE A 249 -17.81 -50.70 8.91
N LEU A 250 -17.74 -52.03 8.86
CA LEU A 250 -16.50 -52.78 9.12
C LEU A 250 -15.42 -52.47 8.07
N CYS A 251 -15.78 -52.42 6.78
CA CYS A 251 -14.83 -52.01 5.73
C CYS A 251 -14.33 -50.56 5.88
N GLN A 252 -15.10 -49.68 6.52
CA GLN A 252 -14.66 -48.29 6.81
C GLN A 252 -13.80 -48.23 8.08
N ALA A 253 -14.14 -49.03 9.10
CA ALA A 253 -13.42 -49.12 10.36
C ALA A 253 -12.02 -49.73 10.20
N THR A 254 -11.85 -50.74 9.32
CA THR A 254 -10.58 -51.46 9.10
C THR A 254 -9.74 -50.92 7.93
N LYS A 255 -10.22 -49.89 7.22
CA LYS A 255 -9.47 -49.30 6.11
C LYS A 255 -8.24 -48.52 6.61
N TYR A 256 -7.20 -48.48 5.77
CA TYR A 256 -6.10 -47.54 5.95
C TYR A 256 -6.61 -46.09 6.00
N LYS A 257 -6.25 -45.36 7.06
CA LYS A 257 -6.54 -43.93 7.20
C LYS A 257 -5.24 -43.15 7.10
N ARG A 258 -5.16 -42.29 6.08
CA ARG A 258 -4.03 -41.37 5.88
C ARG A 258 -4.36 -40.03 6.51
N ILE A 259 -3.44 -39.52 7.32
CA ILE A 259 -3.62 -38.22 7.98
C ILE A 259 -3.58 -37.11 6.93
N GLN A 260 -4.48 -36.14 7.07
CA GLN A 260 -4.40 -34.91 6.32
C GLN A 260 -3.30 -34.01 6.92
N LEU A 261 -2.14 -33.99 6.28
CA LEU A 261 -0.95 -33.24 6.70
C LEU A 261 -1.18 -31.73 6.79
N ASN A 262 -1.99 -31.16 5.90
CA ASN A 262 -2.30 -29.73 5.88
C ASN A 262 -3.70 -29.48 6.46
N LYS A 263 -3.79 -29.37 7.79
CA LYS A 263 -4.96 -28.81 8.49
C LYS A 263 -4.79 -27.29 8.57
N TYR A 264 -5.73 -26.54 8.01
CA TYR A 264 -5.71 -25.07 7.99
C TYR A 264 -6.64 -24.49 9.05
N PHE A 265 -6.46 -23.21 9.38
CA PHE A 265 -7.30 -22.51 10.34
C PHE A 265 -8.80 -22.56 9.96
N LEU A 266 -9.65 -22.94 10.91
CA LEU A 266 -11.10 -23.09 10.73
C LEU A 266 -11.82 -22.29 11.81
N LEU A 267 -12.89 -21.56 11.44
CA LEU A 267 -13.65 -20.74 12.40
C LEU A 267 -14.76 -21.52 13.12
N ASN A 268 -15.26 -22.60 12.53
CA ASN A 268 -16.28 -23.47 13.12
C ASN A 268 -16.22 -24.87 12.48
N GLU A 269 -16.93 -25.84 13.08
CA GLU A 269 -17.29 -27.12 12.45
C GLU A 269 -18.13 -26.84 11.19
N MET A 270 -17.48 -26.44 10.09
CA MET A 270 -18.13 -26.37 8.80
C MET A 270 -18.26 -27.81 8.34
N SER A 271 -19.38 -28.41 8.73
CA SER A 271 -19.90 -29.71 8.34
C SER A 271 -19.22 -30.26 7.07
N LYS A 272 -18.18 -31.10 7.23
CA LYS A 272 -17.63 -31.93 6.14
C LYS A 272 -18.75 -32.64 5.36
N THR A 273 -19.90 -32.86 6.01
CA THR A 273 -21.09 -33.55 5.51
C THR A 273 -21.79 -32.92 4.30
N LEU A 274 -21.65 -31.61 4.00
CA LEU A 274 -22.24 -31.01 2.78
C LEU A 274 -21.38 -31.23 1.52
N LYS A 275 -20.08 -31.53 1.67
CA LYS A 275 -19.16 -31.71 0.54
C LYS A 275 -19.08 -33.15 0.04
N ASP A 276 -19.28 -34.14 0.90
CA ASP A 276 -19.36 -35.53 0.43
C ASP A 276 -20.69 -35.82 -0.29
N GLN A 277 -21.78 -35.13 0.08
CA GLN A 277 -23.01 -35.18 -0.70
C GLN A 277 -22.86 -34.53 -2.09
N THR A 278 -22.08 -33.45 -2.23
CA THR A 278 -21.87 -32.82 -3.53
C THR A 278 -20.83 -33.54 -4.39
N LYS A 279 -19.79 -34.17 -3.83
CA LYS A 279 -18.87 -35.01 -4.61
C LYS A 279 -19.54 -36.26 -5.18
N ILE A 280 -20.53 -36.84 -4.49
CA ILE A 280 -21.30 -37.99 -5.00
C ILE A 280 -22.31 -37.56 -6.09
N VAL A 281 -22.84 -36.33 -6.02
CA VAL A 281 -23.77 -35.80 -7.05
C VAL A 281 -23.04 -35.18 -8.25
N THR A 282 -21.85 -34.60 -8.09
CA THR A 282 -21.08 -34.06 -9.24
C THR A 282 -20.30 -35.13 -9.99
N ASN A 283 -19.93 -36.24 -9.33
CA ASN A 283 -19.34 -37.39 -10.02
C ASN A 283 -20.37 -38.26 -10.77
N SER A 284 -21.67 -37.98 -10.62
CA SER A 284 -22.73 -38.61 -11.43
C SER A 284 -23.34 -37.69 -12.50
N ILE A 285 -22.87 -36.43 -12.64
CA ILE A 285 -23.30 -35.49 -13.70
C ILE A 285 -22.13 -34.97 -14.57
N PHE A 286 -20.88 -35.23 -14.20
CA PHE A 286 -19.81 -35.39 -15.20
C PHE A 286 -19.74 -36.85 -15.63
N SER A 287 -20.83 -37.34 -16.22
CA SER A 287 -20.68 -38.26 -17.34
C SER A 287 -19.73 -37.56 -18.29
N SER A 288 -18.51 -38.07 -18.37
CA SER A 288 -17.59 -37.84 -19.46
C SER A 288 -18.41 -37.65 -20.73
N SER A 289 -18.57 -36.40 -21.17
CA SER A 289 -18.46 -36.18 -22.59
C SER A 289 -17.09 -36.76 -22.88
N SER A 290 -17.11 -37.97 -23.39
CA SER A 290 -16.05 -38.46 -24.25
C SER A 290 -15.96 -37.42 -25.36
N ILE A 291 -15.24 -36.31 -25.10
CA ILE A 291 -14.14 -35.99 -25.97
C ILE A 291 -13.41 -37.32 -26.01
N MET A 292 -13.71 -38.11 -27.04
CA MET A 292 -12.82 -39.19 -27.45
C MET A 292 -11.47 -38.48 -27.49
N GLN A 293 -10.65 -38.70 -26.47
CA GLN A 293 -9.23 -38.72 -26.67
C GLN A 293 -9.08 -39.86 -27.67
N ILE A 294 -9.24 -39.51 -28.95
CA ILE A 294 -8.66 -40.25 -30.04
C ILE A 294 -7.20 -40.22 -29.65
N SER A 295 -6.75 -41.32 -29.04
CA SER A 295 -5.37 -41.68 -28.89
C SER A 295 -4.81 -41.77 -30.30
N TYR A 296 -4.49 -40.62 -30.88
CA TYR A 296 -3.72 -40.52 -32.09
C TYR A 296 -2.31 -41.01 -31.73
N GLN A 297 -2.10 -42.31 -31.85
CA GLN A 297 -0.79 -42.90 -32.13
C GLN A 297 -0.26 -42.51 -33.52
N HIS A 298 -0.82 -41.49 -34.18
CA HIS A 298 -0.17 -40.83 -35.31
C HIS A 298 0.70 -39.69 -34.79
N LYS A 299 2.02 -39.81 -35.00
CA LYS A 299 2.89 -38.63 -35.04
C LYS A 299 2.23 -37.59 -35.95
N PRO A 300 1.84 -36.40 -35.47
CA PRO A 300 1.20 -35.42 -36.32
C PRO A 300 2.14 -35.05 -37.46
N ARG A 301 1.68 -35.21 -38.72
CA ARG A 301 2.45 -34.88 -39.93
C ARG A 301 2.99 -33.44 -39.87
N CYS A 302 2.23 -32.56 -39.24
CA CYS A 302 2.53 -31.16 -39.06
C CYS A 302 3.00 -30.86 -37.64
N HIS A 303 4.06 -31.50 -37.13
CA HIS A 303 4.68 -31.25 -35.82
C HIS A 303 3.88 -30.38 -34.82
N ARG A 304 4.10 -29.06 -34.81
CA ARG A 304 3.41 -28.06 -33.97
C ARG A 304 2.41 -27.18 -34.75
N GLY A 305 2.12 -27.53 -35.99
CA GLY A 305 1.13 -26.87 -36.86
C GLY A 305 -0.15 -27.67 -37.04
N PHE A 306 -1.07 -27.13 -37.81
CA PHE A 306 -2.34 -27.78 -38.12
C PHE A 306 -2.27 -28.49 -39.47
N ASP A 307 -2.70 -29.76 -39.53
CA ASP A 307 -2.80 -30.49 -40.80
C ASP A 307 -4.12 -30.12 -41.49
N LEU A 308 -4.02 -29.64 -42.72
CA LEU A 308 -5.14 -29.21 -43.54
C LEU A 308 -5.21 -30.02 -44.82
N ARG A 309 -6.42 -30.30 -45.27
CA ARG A 309 -6.69 -30.86 -46.59
C ARG A 309 -7.21 -29.75 -47.50
N VAL A 310 -6.38 -29.31 -48.44
CA VAL A 310 -6.73 -28.29 -49.43
C VAL A 310 -7.26 -28.99 -50.68
N TRP A 311 -8.39 -28.50 -51.17
CA TRP A 311 -9.00 -28.96 -52.41
C TRP A 311 -8.40 -28.15 -53.56
N LEU A 312 -7.66 -28.81 -54.45
CA LEU A 312 -7.05 -28.16 -55.62
C LEU A 312 -8.04 -28.02 -56.77
N ASN A 313 -9.00 -28.93 -56.87
CA ASN A 313 -10.09 -28.88 -57.84
C ASN A 313 -11.34 -29.58 -57.29
N ASP A 314 -12.40 -28.81 -57.07
CA ASP A 314 -13.68 -29.31 -56.56
C ASP A 314 -14.38 -30.25 -57.54
N ALA A 315 -14.14 -30.11 -58.85
CA ALA A 315 -14.79 -30.93 -59.87
C ALA A 315 -14.19 -32.35 -60.00
N THR A 316 -12.93 -32.54 -59.60
CA THR A 316 -12.22 -33.83 -59.70
C THR A 316 -11.87 -34.45 -58.35
N ASN A 317 -12.38 -33.90 -57.23
CA ASN A 317 -12.06 -34.31 -55.85
C ASN A 317 -10.54 -34.42 -55.57
N LEU A 318 -9.72 -33.58 -56.22
CA LEU A 318 -8.28 -33.67 -56.10
C LEU A 318 -7.83 -32.88 -54.88
N THR A 319 -7.37 -33.59 -53.85
CA THR A 319 -6.99 -33.01 -52.56
C THR A 319 -5.49 -33.16 -52.31
N THR A 320 -4.90 -32.15 -51.67
CA THR A 320 -3.54 -32.22 -51.13
C THR A 320 -3.56 -31.87 -49.66
N ASN A 321 -2.74 -32.57 -48.87
CA ASN A 321 -2.60 -32.24 -47.48
C ASN A 321 -1.45 -31.22 -47.34
N THR A 322 -1.68 -30.11 -46.65
CA THR A 322 -0.67 -29.08 -46.33
C THR A 322 -0.69 -28.75 -44.83
N CYS A 323 0.42 -28.25 -44.31
CA CYS A 323 0.54 -27.87 -42.90
C CYS A 323 0.45 -26.35 -42.75
N LEU A 324 -0.40 -25.87 -41.83
CA LEU A 324 -0.47 -24.47 -41.45
C LEU A 324 0.41 -24.26 -40.22
N CYS A 325 1.58 -23.67 -40.43
CA CYS A 325 2.57 -23.47 -39.38
C CYS A 325 2.30 -22.18 -38.59
N PRO A 326 2.40 -22.23 -37.25
CA PRO A 326 2.45 -21.01 -36.46
C PRO A 326 3.72 -20.22 -36.84
N PRO A 327 3.72 -18.88 -36.72
CA PRO A 327 4.82 -18.03 -37.20
C PRO A 327 6.18 -18.28 -36.51
N SER A 328 6.15 -19.01 -35.41
CA SER A 328 7.32 -19.54 -34.70
C SER A 328 8.03 -20.71 -35.39
N PHE A 329 7.41 -21.33 -36.39
CA PHE A 329 7.90 -22.50 -37.09
C PHE A 329 7.67 -22.37 -38.60
N TYR A 330 8.51 -23.03 -39.40
CA TYR A 330 8.43 -23.01 -40.86
C TYR A 330 8.86 -24.36 -41.47
N GLY A 331 8.66 -24.50 -42.78
CA GLY A 331 8.85 -25.76 -43.52
C GLY A 331 7.52 -26.49 -43.75
N ASP A 332 7.53 -27.42 -44.72
CA ASP A 332 6.32 -28.11 -45.20
C ASP A 332 5.56 -28.91 -44.13
N GLN A 333 6.24 -29.24 -43.03
CA GLN A 333 5.72 -29.95 -41.86
C GLN A 333 5.90 -29.17 -40.55
N CYS A 334 6.22 -27.87 -40.62
CA CYS A 334 6.53 -27.03 -39.47
C CYS A 334 7.70 -27.55 -38.62
N GLN A 335 8.68 -28.18 -39.28
CA GLN A 335 9.80 -28.87 -38.65
C GLN A 335 10.93 -27.93 -38.22
N TYR A 336 11.04 -26.74 -38.82
CA TYR A 336 12.10 -25.79 -38.53
C TYR A 336 11.61 -24.67 -37.62
N GLN A 337 12.43 -24.27 -36.67
CA GLN A 337 12.10 -23.19 -35.76
C GLN A 337 12.56 -21.85 -36.33
N ASN A 338 11.64 -20.88 -36.38
CA ASN A 338 11.95 -19.54 -36.86
C ASN A 338 12.83 -18.79 -35.87
N GLN A 339 13.74 -17.96 -36.39
CA GLN A 339 14.56 -17.07 -35.57
C GLN A 339 13.67 -16.01 -34.92
N ARG A 340 13.74 -15.87 -33.59
CA ARG A 340 12.85 -14.97 -32.84
C ARG A 340 13.40 -14.55 -31.49
N VAL A 341 12.82 -13.50 -30.94
CA VAL A 341 12.96 -13.14 -29.53
C VAL A 341 11.73 -13.63 -28.78
N SER A 342 11.96 -14.46 -27.77
CA SER A 342 10.93 -14.95 -26.85
C SER A 342 11.03 -14.15 -25.56
N LEU A 343 10.10 -13.23 -25.38
CA LEU A 343 10.12 -12.24 -24.30
C LEU A 343 9.04 -12.57 -23.26
N THR A 344 9.43 -12.69 -22.00
CA THR A 344 8.50 -12.78 -20.87
C THR A 344 8.59 -11.50 -20.05
N VAL A 345 7.53 -10.69 -20.02
CA VAL A 345 7.51 -9.42 -19.27
C VAL A 345 6.46 -9.46 -18.18
N ARG A 346 6.83 -8.91 -17.01
CA ARG A 346 5.87 -8.52 -15.97
C ARG A 346 5.98 -7.01 -15.75
N PHE A 347 4.86 -6.31 -15.82
CA PHE A 347 4.80 -4.87 -15.58
C PHE A 347 4.48 -4.55 -14.12
N GLN A 348 5.06 -3.47 -13.62
CA GLN A 348 4.79 -2.89 -12.29
C GLN A 348 4.57 -1.39 -12.46
N ALA A 349 3.47 -0.89 -11.91
CA ALA A 349 3.16 0.54 -11.91
C ALA A 349 3.45 1.16 -10.54
N PHE A 350 3.82 2.44 -10.53
CA PHE A 350 3.89 3.23 -9.30
C PHE A 350 2.53 3.32 -8.60
N SER A 351 2.60 3.57 -7.29
CA SER A 351 1.47 3.51 -6.37
C SER A 351 0.33 4.51 -6.67
N ASP A 352 0.61 5.59 -7.40
CA ASP A 352 -0.37 6.59 -7.86
C ASP A 352 -1.14 6.18 -9.14
N SER A 353 -0.65 5.15 -9.84
CA SER A 353 -1.07 4.81 -11.20
C SER A 353 -1.72 3.43 -11.29
N TRP A 354 -2.03 2.78 -10.17
CA TRP A 354 -2.60 1.41 -10.18
C TRP A 354 -3.97 1.30 -10.86
N SER A 355 -4.79 2.36 -10.77
CA SER A 355 -6.10 2.45 -11.43
C SER A 355 -6.03 2.99 -12.87
N THR A 356 -4.84 3.39 -13.33
CA THR A 356 -4.67 3.92 -14.69
C THR A 356 -4.50 2.79 -15.69
N ILE A 357 -5.18 2.93 -16.83
CA ILE A 357 -5.13 1.96 -17.92
C ILE A 357 -4.01 2.37 -18.87
N PHE A 358 -3.09 1.45 -19.15
CA PHE A 358 -1.96 1.69 -20.03
C PHE A 358 -2.12 0.97 -21.37
N ALA A 359 -1.71 1.63 -22.44
CA ALA A 359 -1.40 0.99 -23.72
C ALA A 359 0.12 0.85 -23.80
N ILE A 360 0.60 -0.39 -23.83
CA ILE A 360 2.04 -0.68 -23.89
C ILE A 360 2.34 -1.31 -25.25
N ILE A 361 3.26 -0.69 -26.00
CA ILE A 361 3.73 -1.20 -27.29
C ILE A 361 5.13 -1.73 -27.10
N ILE A 362 5.32 -3.00 -27.42
CA ILE A 362 6.60 -3.71 -27.33
C ILE A 362 7.03 -4.01 -28.75
N SER A 363 8.15 -3.46 -29.18
CA SER A 363 8.61 -3.52 -30.57
C SER A 363 10.05 -4.02 -30.66
N LEU A 364 10.34 -4.78 -31.72
CA LEU A 364 11.70 -5.16 -32.10
C LEU A 364 12.19 -4.18 -33.17
N ILE A 365 13.21 -3.40 -32.84
CA ILE A 365 13.78 -2.36 -33.71
C ILE A 365 15.22 -2.71 -34.09
N ASP A 366 15.67 -2.16 -35.21
CA ASP A 366 17.08 -2.17 -35.62
C ASP A 366 17.78 -0.82 -35.33
N ASP A 367 19.10 -0.82 -35.42
CA ASP A 367 19.98 0.35 -35.24
C ASP A 367 20.20 1.16 -36.53
N SER A 368 19.44 0.85 -37.59
CA SER A 368 19.53 1.55 -38.87
C SER A 368 19.06 3.01 -38.77
N ASP A 369 19.48 3.85 -39.72
CA ASP A 369 19.00 5.25 -39.79
C ASP A 369 17.50 5.35 -40.11
N GLU A 370 16.93 4.34 -40.75
CA GLU A 370 15.48 4.23 -40.99
C GLU A 370 14.72 3.82 -39.72
N ARG A 371 15.39 3.14 -38.78
CA ARG A 371 14.85 2.64 -37.51
C ARG A 371 13.52 1.90 -37.71
N ILE A 372 13.60 0.74 -38.35
CA ILE A 372 12.43 -0.03 -38.77
C ILE A 372 11.92 -0.90 -37.62
N ILE A 373 10.60 -0.97 -37.46
CA ILE A 373 9.95 -1.91 -36.56
C ILE A 373 9.77 -3.26 -37.27
N HIS A 374 10.50 -4.29 -36.83
CA HIS A 374 10.44 -5.63 -37.41
C HIS A 374 9.15 -6.37 -37.06
N SER A 375 8.79 -6.33 -35.79
CA SER A 375 7.54 -6.86 -35.24
C SER A 375 7.20 -6.09 -33.98
N TYR A 376 5.91 -6.04 -33.64
CA TYR A 376 5.45 -5.37 -32.44
C TYR A 376 4.21 -6.05 -31.88
N GLU A 377 3.98 -5.83 -30.61
CA GLU A 377 2.80 -6.26 -29.88
C GLU A 377 2.28 -5.10 -29.05
N GLN A 378 0.95 -4.92 -29.03
CA GLN A 378 0.28 -3.90 -28.21
C GLN A 378 -0.59 -4.61 -27.17
N ILE A 379 -0.42 -4.25 -25.90
CA ILE A 379 -1.19 -4.78 -24.79
C ILE A 379 -1.88 -3.65 -24.01
N THR A 380 -3.09 -3.92 -23.52
CA THR A 380 -3.77 -3.07 -22.55
C THR A 380 -3.52 -3.60 -21.14
N TYR A 381 -2.75 -2.85 -20.35
CA TYR A 381 -2.36 -3.24 -18.99
C TYR A 381 -3.08 -2.40 -17.94
N LEU A 382 -3.66 -3.06 -16.95
CA LEU A 382 -4.21 -2.43 -15.75
C LEU A 382 -3.60 -3.08 -14.51
N SER A 383 -2.92 -2.31 -13.66
CA SER A 383 -2.13 -2.88 -12.57
C SER A 383 -2.97 -3.68 -11.57
N ILE A 384 -4.17 -3.20 -11.22
CA ILE A 384 -5.12 -3.89 -10.32
C ILE A 384 -5.49 -5.30 -10.82
N ARG A 385 -5.57 -5.47 -12.15
CA ARG A 385 -5.98 -6.72 -12.81
C ARG A 385 -4.79 -7.63 -13.12
N ASP A 386 -3.77 -7.04 -13.76
CA ASP A 386 -2.71 -7.79 -14.45
C ASP A 386 -1.44 -7.91 -13.62
N CYS A 387 -1.45 -7.51 -12.35
CA CYS A 387 -0.25 -7.47 -11.50
C CYS A 387 0.48 -8.83 -11.43
N LYS A 388 -0.25 -9.96 -11.50
CA LYS A 388 0.27 -11.34 -11.47
C LYS A 388 0.53 -11.92 -12.85
N VAL A 389 0.04 -11.27 -13.92
CA VAL A 389 0.12 -11.78 -15.29
C VAL A 389 1.57 -11.65 -15.79
N LYS A 390 2.08 -12.74 -16.37
CA LYS A 390 3.34 -12.77 -17.09
C LYS A 390 3.02 -12.80 -18.58
N PHE A 391 3.33 -11.74 -19.30
CA PHE A 391 3.08 -11.64 -20.73
C PHE A 391 4.20 -12.37 -21.49
N ASN A 392 3.83 -13.42 -22.23
CA ASN A 392 4.75 -14.18 -23.07
C ASN A 392 4.56 -13.77 -24.53
N ILE A 393 5.56 -13.10 -25.07
CA ILE A 393 5.53 -12.36 -26.34
C ILE A 393 6.59 -12.94 -27.28
N TYR A 394 6.23 -13.13 -28.55
CA TYR A 394 7.15 -13.62 -29.58
C TYR A 394 7.38 -12.54 -30.63
N LEU A 395 8.54 -11.89 -30.58
CA LEU A 395 8.94 -10.89 -31.58
C LEU A 395 9.75 -11.57 -32.69
N LEU A 396 9.30 -11.40 -33.92
CA LEU A 396 9.88 -11.99 -35.11
C LEU A 396 10.78 -10.98 -35.84
N TYR A 397 11.86 -11.48 -36.43
CA TYR A 397 12.65 -10.70 -37.38
C TYR A 397 11.94 -10.64 -38.73
N ALA A 398 12.18 -9.57 -39.48
CA ALA A 398 11.52 -9.33 -40.76
C ALA A 398 12.02 -10.25 -41.88
N THR A 399 13.31 -10.58 -41.83
CA THR A 399 13.98 -11.47 -42.78
C THR A 399 14.32 -12.78 -42.09
N GLN A 400 14.30 -13.86 -42.86
CA GLN A 400 14.71 -15.19 -42.42
C GLN A 400 15.82 -15.66 -43.37
N PRO A 401 17.10 -15.71 -42.93
CA PRO A 401 17.62 -15.36 -41.60
C PRO A 401 17.66 -13.85 -41.31
N LYS A 402 17.82 -13.49 -40.03
CA LYS A 402 18.05 -12.10 -39.61
C LYS A 402 19.40 -11.59 -40.13
N ASP A 403 19.49 -10.29 -40.35
CA ASP A 403 20.70 -9.66 -40.87
C ASP A 403 21.79 -9.61 -39.78
N PRO A 404 22.94 -10.27 -39.96
CA PRO A 404 24.00 -10.28 -38.95
C PRO A 404 24.74 -8.94 -38.84
N THR A 405 24.57 -8.02 -39.80
CA THR A 405 25.23 -6.71 -39.81
C THR A 405 24.54 -5.67 -38.92
N LYS A 406 23.28 -5.91 -38.56
CA LYS A 406 22.45 -5.00 -37.78
C LYS A 406 22.40 -5.41 -36.32
N ASN A 407 22.35 -4.43 -35.43
CA ASN A 407 22.05 -4.68 -34.03
C ASN A 407 20.55 -4.48 -33.78
N TYR A 408 20.00 -5.37 -32.96
CA TYR A 408 18.59 -5.39 -32.65
C TYR A 408 18.36 -5.06 -31.19
N ALA A 409 17.28 -4.34 -30.91
CA ALA A 409 16.87 -4.00 -29.55
C ALA A 409 15.35 -4.10 -29.38
N ILE A 410 14.92 -4.37 -28.16
CA ILE A 410 13.52 -4.31 -27.76
C ILE A 410 13.24 -2.90 -27.26
N HIS A 411 12.27 -2.25 -27.86
CA HIS A 411 11.81 -0.92 -27.52
C HIS A 411 10.37 -0.99 -26.99
N ILE A 412 10.17 -0.51 -25.77
CA ILE A 412 8.87 -0.52 -25.10
C ILE A 412 8.41 0.93 -24.91
N ASP A 413 7.28 1.29 -25.51
CA ASP A 413 6.61 2.59 -25.32
C ASP A 413 5.36 2.42 -24.46
N ILE A 414 5.14 3.35 -23.52
CA ILE A 414 4.03 3.30 -22.58
C ILE A 414 3.19 4.58 -22.69
N TYR A 415 1.88 4.41 -22.91
CA TYR A 415 0.90 5.47 -23.01
C TYR A 415 -0.25 5.26 -22.02
N GLU A 416 -0.85 6.33 -21.52
CA GLU A 416 -2.16 6.26 -20.86
C GLU A 416 -3.25 6.01 -21.92
N LYS A 417 -4.02 4.92 -21.80
CA LYS A 417 -4.99 4.50 -22.84
C LYS A 417 -6.12 5.51 -23.10
N ILE A 418 -6.51 6.27 -22.08
CA ILE A 418 -7.66 7.20 -22.13
C ILE A 418 -7.25 8.57 -22.68
N SER A 419 -6.20 9.16 -22.11
CA SER A 419 -5.70 10.49 -22.49
C SER A 419 -4.73 10.44 -23.67
N LEU A 420 -4.20 9.24 -23.98
CA LEU A 420 -3.08 9.01 -24.90
C LEU A 420 -1.80 9.79 -24.51
N ASN A 421 -1.69 10.18 -23.24
CA ASN A 421 -0.47 10.83 -22.74
C ASN A 421 0.69 9.85 -22.71
N TYR A 422 1.82 10.26 -23.25
CA TYR A 422 3.06 9.50 -23.23
C TYR A 422 3.69 9.50 -21.83
N ARG A 423 3.99 8.33 -21.28
CA ARG A 423 4.63 8.18 -19.95
C ARG A 423 6.14 8.01 -20.03
N GLY A 424 6.62 7.31 -21.05
CA GLY A 424 8.05 7.06 -21.24
C GLY A 424 8.31 5.79 -22.04
N SER A 425 9.59 5.52 -22.25
CA SER A 425 10.05 4.32 -22.95
C SER A 425 11.30 3.72 -22.37
N LEU A 426 11.51 2.46 -22.73
CA LEU A 426 12.58 1.60 -22.27
C LEU A 426 13.24 0.95 -23.47
N LEU A 427 14.56 0.79 -23.40
CA LEU A 427 15.34 0.10 -24.43
C LEU A 427 16.12 -1.06 -23.82
N PHE A 428 15.97 -2.25 -24.38
CA PHE A 428 16.75 -3.45 -24.00
C PHE A 428 17.52 -3.95 -25.22
N GLN A 429 18.86 -3.85 -25.18
CA GLN A 429 19.73 -4.32 -26.27
C GLN A 429 19.83 -5.85 -26.25
N LEU A 430 19.83 -6.47 -27.44
CA LEU A 430 20.08 -7.91 -27.58
C LEU A 430 21.58 -8.19 -27.61
N THR A 431 22.10 -8.89 -26.59
CA THR A 431 23.55 -9.13 -26.44
C THR A 431 24.08 -10.29 -27.25
N PHE A 432 23.24 -11.30 -27.56
CA PHE A 432 23.65 -12.52 -28.24
C PHE A 432 22.98 -12.66 -29.62
N PRO A 433 23.47 -11.93 -30.64
CA PRO A 433 22.86 -11.93 -31.97
C PRO A 433 23.03 -13.27 -32.69
N PHE A 434 23.94 -14.16 -32.29
CA PHE A 434 24.09 -15.47 -32.94
C PHE A 434 22.98 -16.48 -32.56
N LEU A 435 22.24 -16.25 -31.47
CA LEU A 435 21.20 -17.19 -31.03
C LEU A 435 20.00 -17.18 -32.00
N PRO A 436 19.53 -18.36 -32.44
CA PRO A 436 18.33 -18.45 -33.28
C PRO A 436 17.09 -18.04 -32.49
N VAL A 437 16.97 -18.49 -31.23
CA VAL A 437 15.91 -18.04 -30.32
C VAL A 437 16.51 -17.44 -29.06
N HIS A 438 16.35 -16.13 -28.91
CA HIS A 438 16.81 -15.41 -27.72
C HIS A 438 15.67 -15.33 -26.71
N ARG A 439 15.81 -16.02 -25.57
CA ARG A 439 14.84 -15.95 -24.47
C ARG A 439 15.24 -14.84 -23.51
N LEU A 440 14.32 -13.93 -23.20
CA LEU A 440 14.54 -12.80 -22.31
C LEU A 440 13.38 -12.68 -21.33
N ALA A 441 13.68 -12.36 -20.08
CA ALA A 441 12.68 -12.13 -19.05
C ALA A 441 12.99 -10.85 -18.28
N PHE A 442 12.02 -9.93 -18.22
CA PHE A 442 12.17 -8.64 -17.55
C PHE A 442 10.99 -8.33 -16.63
N ILE A 443 11.30 -7.68 -15.50
CA ILE A 443 10.30 -6.95 -14.71
C ILE A 443 10.46 -5.48 -15.09
N VAL A 444 9.41 -4.90 -15.64
CA VAL A 444 9.42 -3.57 -16.21
C VAL A 444 8.59 -2.62 -15.34
N GLY A 445 9.25 -1.59 -14.79
CA GLY A 445 8.58 -0.49 -14.10
C GLY A 445 8.00 0.52 -15.09
N ILE A 446 6.75 0.91 -14.90
CA ILE A 446 6.10 1.98 -15.68
C ILE A 446 6.51 3.33 -15.07
N PRO A 447 7.00 4.30 -15.86
CA PRO A 447 7.44 5.60 -15.33
C PRO A 447 6.36 6.44 -14.64
N GLN A 448 6.77 7.28 -13.68
CA GLN A 448 5.89 8.16 -12.91
C GLN A 448 5.32 9.31 -13.77
N LYS A 449 4.12 9.80 -13.43
CA LYS A 449 3.42 10.87 -14.17
C LYS A 449 4.18 12.20 -14.24
N ASN A 450 4.99 12.50 -13.21
CA ASN A 450 5.59 13.83 -12.97
C ASN A 450 7.09 13.91 -13.30
N GLU A 451 7.71 12.85 -13.81
CA GLU A 451 9.05 12.97 -14.36
C GLU A 451 8.98 13.88 -15.58
N LYS A 452 9.40 15.13 -15.42
CA LYS A 452 9.56 16.04 -16.56
C LYS A 452 10.48 15.33 -17.54
N ILE A 453 9.93 14.95 -18.70
CA ILE A 453 10.68 14.38 -19.80
C ILE A 453 11.83 15.36 -20.08
N GLN A 454 13.04 14.98 -19.67
CA GLN A 454 14.19 15.85 -19.75
C GLN A 454 14.47 16.08 -21.23
N SER A 455 14.32 17.34 -21.67
CA SER A 455 14.59 17.70 -23.06
C SER A 455 16.09 17.53 -23.32
N CYS A 456 16.45 16.65 -24.25
CA CYS A 456 17.83 16.42 -24.63
C CYS A 456 18.46 17.71 -25.18
N SER A 457 19.70 18.01 -24.79
CA SER A 457 20.42 19.19 -25.27
C SER A 457 21.22 18.96 -26.56
N ASN A 458 21.44 17.71 -26.98
CA ASN A 458 22.51 17.38 -27.95
C ASN A 458 22.12 16.61 -29.22
N SER A 459 20.84 16.25 -29.47
CA SER A 459 20.45 15.49 -30.68
C SER A 459 19.50 16.29 -31.60
N PRO A 460 19.79 16.42 -32.91
CA PRO A 460 18.95 17.17 -33.84
C PRO A 460 17.73 16.32 -34.25
N CYS A 461 16.65 16.39 -33.47
CA CYS A 461 15.34 15.92 -33.92
C CYS A 461 14.67 17.04 -34.71
N VAL A 462 14.51 16.88 -36.03
CA VAL A 462 13.96 17.95 -36.89
C VAL A 462 12.45 18.05 -36.76
N ASN A 463 11.73 16.96 -37.08
CA ASN A 463 10.27 16.90 -37.04
C ASN A 463 9.77 15.99 -35.91
N GLY A 464 10.22 16.24 -34.69
CA GLY A 464 9.87 15.41 -33.53
C GLY A 464 10.38 15.97 -32.21
N LYS A 465 10.15 15.21 -31.15
CA LYS A 465 10.62 15.53 -29.79
C LYS A 465 11.71 14.55 -29.38
N CYS A 466 12.77 15.04 -28.74
CA CYS A 466 13.77 14.16 -28.16
C CYS A 466 13.31 13.63 -26.80
N ILE A 467 13.47 12.33 -26.59
CA ILE A 467 13.08 11.61 -25.38
C ILE A 467 14.26 10.78 -24.90
N ILE A 468 14.49 10.79 -23.58
CA ILE A 468 15.50 9.97 -22.91
C ILE A 468 14.85 8.67 -22.43
N TYR A 469 15.55 7.55 -22.60
CA TYR A 469 15.12 6.25 -22.10
C TYR A 469 15.14 6.20 -20.57
N SER A 470 14.06 5.71 -19.97
CA SER A 470 13.87 5.69 -18.51
C SER A 470 14.74 4.67 -17.76
N ASN A 471 15.17 3.58 -18.41
CA ASN A 471 15.98 2.53 -17.78
C ASN A 471 17.50 2.74 -17.89
N ASN A 472 17.97 3.73 -18.64
CA ASN A 472 19.33 3.70 -19.16
C ASN A 472 20.29 4.65 -18.42
N VAL A 473 21.33 4.08 -17.80
CA VAL A 473 22.35 4.79 -16.98
C VAL A 473 23.17 5.79 -17.81
N GLN A 474 23.20 5.66 -19.14
CA GLN A 474 23.98 6.49 -20.06
C GLN A 474 23.18 7.64 -20.72
N ASN A 475 21.97 7.96 -20.24
CA ASN A 475 21.10 8.99 -20.83
C ASN A 475 20.88 8.83 -22.34
N ALA A 476 20.80 7.59 -22.82
CA ALA A 476 20.52 7.32 -24.23
C ALA A 476 19.17 7.94 -24.62
N SER A 477 19.13 8.60 -25.77
CA SER A 477 17.94 9.29 -26.27
C SER A 477 17.55 8.83 -27.67
N PHE A 478 16.30 9.13 -28.05
CA PHE A 478 15.79 8.94 -29.39
C PHE A 478 14.81 10.05 -29.77
N CYS A 479 14.56 10.21 -31.07
CA CYS A 479 13.56 11.14 -31.58
C CYS A 479 12.20 10.44 -31.71
N GLN A 480 11.19 10.93 -31.01
CA GLN A 480 9.78 10.60 -31.24
C GLN A 480 9.26 11.50 -32.36
N CYS A 481 8.97 10.90 -33.51
CA CYS A 481 8.58 11.64 -34.71
C CYS A 481 7.11 12.07 -34.69
N ASN A 482 6.83 13.23 -35.29
CA ASN A 482 5.47 13.66 -35.54
C ASN A 482 4.81 12.79 -36.63
N GLN A 483 3.48 12.82 -36.69
CA GLN A 483 2.71 12.11 -37.73
C GLN A 483 3.25 12.44 -39.13
N GLY A 484 3.52 11.41 -39.92
CA GLY A 484 4.02 11.54 -41.31
C GLY A 484 5.54 11.62 -41.44
N TRP A 485 6.30 11.46 -40.36
CA TRP A 485 7.77 11.44 -40.37
C TRP A 485 8.31 10.17 -39.70
N SER A 486 9.48 9.71 -40.15
CA SER A 486 10.16 8.51 -39.64
C SER A 486 11.69 8.66 -39.74
N GLY A 487 12.42 7.64 -39.29
CA GLY A 487 13.87 7.63 -39.22
C GLY A 487 14.43 8.11 -37.88
N ARG A 488 15.71 7.81 -37.64
CA ARG A 488 16.46 8.10 -36.40
C ARG A 488 16.37 9.57 -35.97
N TYR A 489 16.35 10.49 -36.93
CA TYR A 489 16.26 11.94 -36.71
C TYR A 489 14.94 12.57 -37.19
N CYS A 490 13.93 11.75 -37.53
CA CYS A 490 12.63 12.20 -38.06
C CYS A 490 12.72 13.01 -39.37
N THR A 491 13.56 12.58 -40.31
CA THR A 491 13.81 13.25 -41.59
C THR A 491 13.12 12.58 -42.78
N ILE A 492 12.65 11.35 -42.63
CA ILE A 492 12.09 10.55 -43.73
C ILE A 492 10.57 10.75 -43.78
N PRO A 493 10.02 11.32 -44.86
CA PRO A 493 8.58 11.52 -44.99
C PRO A 493 7.86 10.18 -45.25
N HIS A 494 6.70 9.98 -44.62
CA HIS A 494 5.89 8.76 -44.72
C HIS A 494 4.40 9.07 -44.75
N THR A 495 3.61 8.29 -45.48
CA THR A 495 2.14 8.43 -45.49
C THR A 495 1.52 7.64 -44.34
N CYS A 496 1.18 8.34 -43.27
CA CYS A 496 0.53 7.76 -42.09
C CYS A 496 -0.89 7.25 -42.43
N THR A 497 -1.19 5.99 -42.11
CA THR A 497 -2.52 5.38 -42.30
C THR A 497 -3.32 5.24 -41.00
N CYS A 498 -2.84 5.84 -39.91
CA CYS A 498 -3.51 5.81 -38.61
C CYS A 498 -4.76 6.69 -38.59
N SER A 499 -5.74 6.36 -37.73
CA SER A 499 -6.90 7.22 -37.47
C SER A 499 -6.48 8.58 -36.88
N SER A 500 -7.28 9.63 -37.11
CA SER A 500 -6.96 11.00 -36.69
C SER A 500 -6.85 11.20 -35.17
N ASP A 501 -7.53 10.34 -34.38
CA ASP A 501 -7.53 10.33 -32.92
C ASP A 501 -6.54 9.33 -32.31
N SER A 502 -5.64 8.76 -33.12
CA SER A 502 -4.62 7.80 -32.68
C SER A 502 -3.21 8.40 -32.75
N ILE A 503 -2.29 7.81 -31.98
CA ILE A 503 -0.89 8.24 -31.97
C ILE A 503 -0.07 7.35 -32.89
N TYR A 504 0.68 7.98 -33.80
CA TYR A 504 1.63 7.31 -34.66
C TYR A 504 2.94 7.04 -33.89
N VAL A 505 3.45 5.81 -33.99
CA VAL A 505 4.67 5.37 -33.29
C VAL A 505 5.84 5.21 -34.26
N GLY A 506 5.60 4.59 -35.42
CA GLY A 506 6.65 4.32 -36.39
C GLY A 506 6.18 3.49 -37.59
N VAL A 507 7.15 3.05 -38.39
CA VAL A 507 6.92 2.28 -39.63
C VAL A 507 7.39 0.84 -39.45
N SER A 508 6.56 -0.10 -39.87
CA SER A 508 6.91 -1.52 -39.96
C SER A 508 7.56 -1.87 -41.31
N THR A 509 8.18 -3.05 -41.41
CA THR A 509 8.91 -3.52 -42.60
C THR A 509 8.12 -3.51 -43.91
N TYR A 510 6.79 -3.64 -43.84
CA TYR A 510 5.89 -3.58 -45.00
C TYR A 510 5.38 -2.17 -45.28
N ASN A 511 6.09 -1.14 -44.80
CA ASN A 511 5.73 0.28 -44.91
C ASN A 511 4.37 0.63 -44.27
N ARG A 512 3.88 -0.20 -43.33
CA ARG A 512 2.63 0.05 -42.60
C ARG A 512 2.90 0.85 -41.33
N SER A 513 2.08 1.86 -41.08
CA SER A 513 2.15 2.68 -39.86
C SER A 513 1.70 1.88 -38.63
N VAL A 514 2.45 2.00 -37.54
CA VAL A 514 2.11 1.45 -36.22
C VAL A 514 1.43 2.55 -35.41
N CYS A 515 0.24 2.24 -34.88
CA CYS A 515 -0.65 3.23 -34.26
C CYS A 515 -1.08 2.77 -32.86
N VAL A 516 -1.11 3.68 -31.88
CA VAL A 516 -1.71 3.46 -30.55
C VAL A 516 -3.18 3.84 -30.61
N CYS A 517 -4.06 2.86 -30.39
CA CYS A 517 -5.50 3.10 -30.47
C CYS A 517 -6.10 3.65 -29.17
N PRO A 518 -7.08 4.56 -29.24
CA PRO A 518 -7.91 4.93 -28.09
C PRO A 518 -8.75 3.74 -27.60
N ILE A 519 -9.33 3.83 -26.41
CA ILE A 519 -10.01 2.71 -25.72
C ILE A 519 -11.12 2.02 -26.54
N ASN A 520 -11.86 2.76 -27.35
CA ASN A 520 -12.98 2.23 -28.13
C ASN A 520 -12.59 1.78 -29.54
N LYS A 521 -11.30 1.80 -29.89
CA LYS A 521 -10.82 1.42 -31.22
C LYS A 521 -9.70 0.39 -31.13
N PHE A 522 -9.64 -0.46 -32.14
CA PHE A 522 -8.65 -1.52 -32.23
C PHE A 522 -8.23 -1.77 -33.69
N GLY A 523 -7.31 -2.72 -33.87
CA GLY A 523 -6.72 -3.06 -35.16
C GLY A 523 -5.51 -2.19 -35.52
N TYR A 524 -4.76 -2.63 -36.53
CA TYR A 524 -3.46 -2.05 -36.89
C TYR A 524 -3.48 -0.55 -37.24
N GLN A 525 -4.60 -0.05 -37.77
CA GLN A 525 -4.79 1.37 -38.14
C GLN A 525 -5.71 2.13 -37.16
N CYS A 526 -6.21 1.46 -36.10
CA CYS A 526 -7.18 2.02 -35.17
C CYS A 526 -8.46 2.54 -35.84
N LEU A 527 -8.93 1.89 -36.91
CA LEU A 527 -10.17 2.24 -37.62
C LEU A 527 -11.36 1.40 -37.17
N LEU A 528 -11.12 0.23 -36.58
CA LEU A 528 -12.18 -0.65 -36.10
C LEU A 528 -12.67 -0.16 -34.74
N ILE A 529 -13.98 -0.04 -34.58
CA ILE A 529 -14.60 0.40 -33.33
C ILE A 529 -15.07 -0.83 -32.56
N ASP A 530 -14.72 -0.92 -31.30
CA ASP A 530 -15.30 -1.89 -30.39
C ASP A 530 -16.62 -1.35 -29.85
N THR A 531 -17.72 -2.01 -30.23
CA THR A 531 -19.08 -1.62 -29.84
C THR A 531 -19.51 -2.20 -28.49
N ILE A 532 -18.72 -3.10 -27.88
CA ILE A 532 -19.11 -3.79 -26.65
C ILE A 532 -19.36 -2.79 -25.52
N CYS A 533 -18.52 -1.77 -25.38
CA CYS A 533 -18.69 -0.72 -24.38
C CYS A 533 -19.55 0.47 -24.85
N GLN A 534 -20.02 0.49 -26.11
CA GLN A 534 -20.83 1.58 -26.69
C GLN A 534 -22.34 1.26 -26.74
N MET A 535 -22.75 0.02 -26.46
CA MET A 535 -24.16 -0.36 -26.37
C MET A 535 -24.84 0.41 -25.21
N ASN A 536 -25.48 1.54 -25.54
CA ASN A 536 -26.31 2.44 -24.72
C ASN A 536 -26.33 2.19 -23.19
N ASN A 537 -25.53 2.99 -22.48
CA ASN A 537 -25.79 3.69 -21.21
C ASN A 537 -26.49 3.03 -20.00
N ASN A 538 -26.76 1.71 -19.91
CA ASN A 538 -27.23 1.10 -18.64
C ASN A 538 -27.09 -0.44 -18.49
N LEU A 539 -26.48 -1.18 -19.42
CA LEU A 539 -26.55 -2.66 -19.41
C LEU A 539 -25.21 -3.42 -19.25
N THR A 540 -24.07 -2.83 -19.60
CA THR A 540 -22.76 -3.52 -19.49
C THR A 540 -22.13 -3.31 -18.13
N CYS A 541 -21.97 -2.07 -17.68
CA CYS A 541 -21.56 -1.72 -16.33
C CYS A 541 -22.67 -0.89 -15.67
N GLN A 542 -23.10 -1.31 -14.48
CA GLN A 542 -24.11 -0.64 -13.66
C GLN A 542 -23.44 0.40 -12.74
N HIS A 543 -24.27 1.25 -12.11
CA HIS A 543 -23.85 2.22 -11.10
C HIS A 543 -22.65 3.10 -11.51
N ASP A 544 -22.65 3.66 -12.72
CA ASP A 544 -21.55 4.48 -13.28
C ASP A 544 -20.18 3.77 -13.37
N GLY A 545 -20.19 2.43 -13.45
CA GLY A 545 -18.98 1.64 -13.72
C GLY A 545 -18.39 1.92 -15.10
N LYS A 546 -17.06 2.00 -15.18
CA LYS A 546 -16.36 2.26 -16.45
C LYS A 546 -16.06 0.95 -17.19
N CYS A 547 -16.66 0.79 -18.38
CA CYS A 547 -16.43 -0.36 -19.25
C CYS A 547 -15.07 -0.31 -19.95
N ILE A 548 -14.40 -1.45 -20.01
CA ILE A 548 -13.15 -1.69 -20.72
C ILE A 548 -13.30 -2.95 -21.58
N PRO A 549 -13.03 -2.89 -22.88
CA PRO A 549 -12.99 -4.08 -23.71
C PRO A 549 -11.79 -4.96 -23.33
N ALA A 550 -11.99 -6.28 -23.30
CA ALA A 550 -10.91 -7.22 -23.01
C ALA A 550 -10.09 -7.47 -24.28
N ASP A 551 -8.75 -7.41 -24.17
CA ASP A 551 -7.86 -7.81 -25.26
C ASP A 551 -7.83 -9.35 -25.39
N ASP A 552 -7.56 -9.87 -26.60
CA ASP A 552 -7.52 -11.31 -26.96
C ASP A 552 -6.56 -12.19 -26.11
N TYR A 553 -5.70 -11.59 -25.28
CA TYR A 553 -4.72 -12.30 -24.44
C TYR A 553 -5.27 -12.86 -23.13
N THR A 554 -6.47 -12.47 -22.70
CA THR A 554 -7.06 -13.06 -21.49
C THR A 554 -7.59 -14.46 -21.79
N ILE A 555 -6.92 -15.47 -21.23
CA ILE A 555 -7.31 -16.90 -21.24
C ILE A 555 -8.76 -17.14 -20.76
N LEU A 556 -9.37 -16.14 -20.09
CA LEU A 556 -10.76 -16.13 -19.68
C LEU A 556 -11.65 -15.60 -20.82
N ASN A 557 -12.67 -16.37 -21.21
CA ASN A 557 -13.69 -16.05 -22.24
C ASN A 557 -14.53 -14.76 -22.02
N LYS A 558 -14.06 -13.77 -21.24
CA LYS A 558 -14.77 -12.52 -20.94
C LYS A 558 -14.41 -11.46 -21.99
N LYS A 559 -15.42 -10.95 -22.70
CA LYS A 559 -15.26 -9.95 -23.79
C LYS A 559 -15.10 -8.50 -23.30
N PHE A 560 -15.49 -8.20 -22.06
CA PHE A 560 -15.38 -6.87 -21.44
C PHE A 560 -15.27 -6.98 -19.93
N GLN A 561 -14.89 -5.88 -19.29
CA GLN A 561 -14.77 -5.75 -17.84
C GLN A 561 -15.18 -4.34 -17.38
N CYS A 562 -15.72 -4.24 -16.16
CA CYS A 562 -16.10 -2.98 -15.54
C CYS A 562 -15.13 -2.59 -14.42
N ILE A 563 -14.67 -1.33 -14.40
CA ILE A 563 -14.07 -0.72 -13.20
C ILE A 563 -15.20 -0.09 -12.40
N CYS A 564 -15.41 -0.60 -11.19
CA CYS A 564 -16.51 -0.16 -10.34
C CYS A 564 -16.14 1.07 -9.49
N PRO A 565 -17.09 2.00 -9.31
CA PRO A 565 -16.90 3.09 -8.37
C PRO A 565 -16.98 2.60 -6.93
N LYS A 566 -16.57 3.46 -5.98
CA LYS A 566 -16.56 3.11 -4.56
C LYS A 566 -17.95 2.72 -4.07
N GLY A 567 -18.01 1.65 -3.28
CA GLY A 567 -19.28 1.16 -2.73
C GLY A 567 -19.94 0.10 -3.60
N TYR A 568 -19.34 -0.27 -4.74
CA TYR A 568 -19.87 -1.26 -5.68
C TYR A 568 -18.79 -2.22 -6.15
N MET A 569 -19.16 -3.47 -6.37
CA MET A 569 -18.34 -4.56 -6.88
C MET A 569 -19.15 -5.45 -7.84
N GLY A 570 -18.49 -6.46 -8.42
CA GLY A 570 -19.10 -7.41 -9.34
C GLY A 570 -18.56 -7.23 -10.76
N ASP A 571 -18.85 -8.19 -11.63
CA ASP A 571 -18.34 -8.18 -13.02
C ASP A 571 -18.90 -6.99 -13.81
N ARG A 572 -20.08 -6.50 -13.41
CA ARG A 572 -20.80 -5.35 -13.95
C ARG A 572 -21.06 -4.26 -12.90
N CYS A 573 -20.40 -4.29 -11.75
CA CYS A 573 -20.64 -3.36 -10.64
C CYS A 573 -22.07 -3.43 -10.07
N GLU A 574 -22.64 -4.63 -10.07
CA GLU A 574 -24.01 -4.93 -9.68
C GLU A 574 -24.20 -5.12 -8.16
N ILE A 575 -23.13 -5.45 -7.43
CA ILE A 575 -23.17 -5.77 -5.99
C ILE A 575 -22.75 -4.55 -5.18
N VAL A 576 -23.50 -4.19 -4.14
CA VAL A 576 -23.10 -3.14 -3.20
C VAL A 576 -22.06 -3.67 -2.21
N ASP A 577 -20.99 -2.90 -1.97
CA ASP A 577 -19.95 -3.21 -0.99
C ASP A 577 -20.51 -3.29 0.42
N ASN A 578 -19.87 -4.11 1.26
CA ASN A 578 -20.16 -4.13 2.69
C ASN A 578 -19.75 -2.79 3.32
N LYS A 579 -20.69 -2.12 3.99
CA LYS A 579 -20.48 -0.86 4.69
C LYS A 579 -20.21 -1.14 6.17
N ILE A 580 -18.98 -0.95 6.61
CA ILE A 580 -18.57 -1.18 7.99
C ILE A 580 -18.44 0.17 8.68
N ILE A 581 -19.22 0.40 9.74
CA ILE A 581 -19.15 1.58 10.59
C ILE A 581 -18.51 1.15 11.91
N LEU A 582 -17.26 1.53 12.11
CA LEU A 582 -16.51 1.34 13.35
C LEU A 582 -16.72 2.56 14.23
N SER A 583 -17.03 2.41 15.50
CA SER A 583 -17.06 3.50 16.48
C SER A 583 -16.17 3.18 17.67
N PHE A 584 -15.52 4.20 18.25
CA PHE A 584 -14.54 4.03 19.32
C PHE A 584 -15.06 4.62 20.64
N ASP A 585 -14.87 3.88 21.73
CA ASP A 585 -15.07 4.40 23.08
C ASP A 585 -14.10 5.56 23.36
N ASN A 586 -14.56 6.55 24.13
CA ASN A 586 -13.78 7.73 24.52
C ASN A 586 -12.51 7.38 25.33
N ASN A 587 -12.47 6.19 25.96
CA ASN A 587 -11.32 5.74 26.75
C ASN A 587 -10.16 5.19 25.88
N ILE A 588 -10.36 5.03 24.57
CA ILE A 588 -9.32 4.54 23.65
C ILE A 588 -8.56 5.73 23.06
N VAL A 589 -7.24 5.77 23.29
CA VAL A 589 -6.38 6.79 22.69
C VAL A 589 -6.10 6.43 21.23
N LEU A 590 -6.72 7.19 20.33
CA LEU A 590 -6.60 6.98 18.89
C LEU A 590 -5.32 7.63 18.34
N SER A 591 -4.59 6.87 17.52
CA SER A 591 -3.46 7.38 16.72
C SER A 591 -3.94 8.11 15.47
N GLN A 592 -3.06 8.93 14.88
CA GLN A 592 -3.35 9.64 13.61
C GLN A 592 -3.70 8.68 12.45
N SER A 593 -3.18 7.46 12.49
CA SER A 593 -3.47 6.37 11.55
C SER A 593 -3.89 5.12 12.32
N ILE A 594 -4.95 4.47 11.83
CA ILE A 594 -5.39 3.14 12.26
C ILE A 594 -5.11 2.15 11.14
N PHE A 595 -4.62 0.95 11.49
CA PHE A 595 -4.54 -0.18 10.58
C PHE A 595 -5.69 -1.16 10.86
N ILE A 596 -6.27 -1.71 9.80
CA ILE A 596 -7.45 -2.57 9.85
C ILE A 596 -7.14 -3.81 9.01
N HIS A 597 -6.96 -4.93 9.71
CA HIS A 597 -6.59 -6.22 9.15
C HIS A 597 -7.85 -7.04 8.90
N PHE A 598 -8.17 -7.28 7.64
CA PHE A 598 -9.23 -8.18 7.20
C PHE A 598 -8.63 -9.56 6.92
N ILE A 599 -9.20 -10.59 7.54
CA ILE A 599 -8.76 -11.97 7.39
C ILE A 599 -9.85 -12.77 6.70
N GLU A 600 -9.52 -13.31 5.54
CA GLU A 600 -10.35 -14.24 4.79
C GLU A 600 -9.89 -15.67 5.11
N ILE A 601 -10.83 -16.51 5.54
CA ILE A 601 -10.60 -17.92 5.83
C ILE A 601 -11.09 -18.70 4.61
N ILE A 602 -10.19 -19.40 3.94
CA ILE A 602 -10.48 -20.20 2.75
C ILE A 602 -10.32 -21.67 3.13
N ASN A 603 -11.29 -22.49 2.75
CA ASN A 603 -11.22 -23.93 3.00
C ASN A 603 -10.02 -24.54 2.27
N ASN A 604 -9.19 -25.30 3.00
CA ASN A 604 -7.97 -25.96 2.51
C ASN A 604 -6.84 -25.00 2.05
N ASP A 605 -6.82 -23.76 2.54
CA ASP A 605 -5.75 -22.79 2.27
C ASP A 605 -5.45 -21.96 3.53
N LYS A 606 -4.28 -21.32 3.60
CA LYS A 606 -3.92 -20.45 4.72
C LYS A 606 -4.83 -19.20 4.75
N PRO A 607 -5.13 -18.64 5.93
CA PRO A 607 -5.87 -17.38 6.03
C PRO A 607 -5.21 -16.27 5.22
N LYS A 608 -5.97 -15.63 4.33
CA LYS A 608 -5.49 -14.50 3.52
C LYS A 608 -5.74 -13.20 4.27
N ARG A 609 -4.64 -12.49 4.57
CA ARG A 609 -4.69 -11.16 5.19
C ARG A 609 -4.65 -10.08 4.14
N THR A 610 -5.54 -9.11 4.29
CA THR A 610 -5.50 -7.83 3.56
C THR A 610 -5.68 -6.72 4.57
N THR A 611 -4.97 -5.61 4.39
CA THR A 611 -4.84 -4.60 5.43
C THR A 611 -5.20 -3.26 4.86
N THR A 612 -6.23 -2.59 5.36
CA THR A 612 -6.50 -1.20 4.98
C THR A 612 -6.12 -0.28 6.12
N PHE A 613 -5.83 0.97 5.84
CA PHE A 613 -5.57 1.98 6.86
C PHE A 613 -6.54 3.15 6.65
N ARG A 614 -6.82 3.88 7.72
CA ARG A 614 -7.57 5.12 7.67
C ARG A 614 -6.95 6.13 8.62
N THR A 615 -6.84 7.38 8.17
CA THR A 615 -6.55 8.52 9.04
C THR A 615 -7.86 9.00 9.64
N ILE A 616 -7.93 9.11 10.96
CA ILE A 616 -9.15 9.57 11.62
C ILE A 616 -9.16 11.10 11.64
N PRO A 617 -10.16 11.77 11.04
CA PRO A 617 -10.33 13.19 11.23
C PRO A 617 -10.74 13.50 12.68
N PHE A 618 -10.10 14.52 13.27
CA PHE A 618 -10.09 14.96 14.69
C PHE A 618 -11.39 15.00 15.52
N ILE A 619 -12.56 14.71 14.95
CA ILE A 619 -13.87 14.86 15.61
C ILE A 619 -14.74 13.61 15.46
N GLN A 620 -14.38 12.67 14.58
CA GLN A 620 -15.21 11.49 14.34
C GLN A 620 -14.75 10.33 15.21
N ASN A 621 -15.54 10.00 16.23
CA ASN A 621 -15.43 8.73 16.95
C ASN A 621 -15.84 7.54 16.08
N SER A 622 -16.19 7.75 14.81
CA SER A 622 -16.64 6.69 13.91
C SER A 622 -15.96 6.76 12.54
N LEU A 623 -15.59 5.59 12.02
CA LEU A 623 -14.99 5.38 10.72
C LEU A 623 -15.94 4.56 9.84
N ILE A 624 -16.11 4.98 8.58
CA ILE A 624 -16.88 4.23 7.58
C ILE A 624 -15.91 3.62 6.57
N ILE A 625 -16.07 2.31 6.33
CA ILE A 625 -15.23 1.54 5.43
C ILE A 625 -16.14 0.78 4.47
N TYR A 626 -15.84 0.87 3.18
CA TYR A 626 -16.49 0.06 2.15
C TYR A 626 -15.55 -1.08 1.78
N ARG A 627 -16.07 -2.31 1.83
CA ARG A 627 -15.28 -3.52 1.61
C ARG A 627 -15.93 -4.39 0.54
N SER A 628 -15.17 -4.64 -0.52
CA SER A 628 -15.58 -5.49 -1.65
C SER A 628 -15.23 -6.97 -1.43
N ARG A 629 -14.03 -7.28 -0.95
CA ARG A 629 -13.60 -8.66 -0.76
C ARG A 629 -14.20 -9.32 0.49
N PRO A 630 -14.51 -10.62 0.44
CA PRO A 630 -14.98 -11.37 1.61
C PRO A 630 -13.97 -11.31 2.76
N PHE A 631 -14.49 -11.43 3.97
CA PHE A 631 -13.69 -11.48 5.19
C PHE A 631 -14.45 -12.26 6.27
N HIS A 632 -13.76 -12.72 7.30
CA HIS A 632 -14.36 -13.45 8.43
C HIS A 632 -13.97 -12.81 9.77
N LEU A 633 -12.74 -12.30 9.87
CA LEU A 633 -12.24 -11.60 11.04
C LEU A 633 -11.75 -10.21 10.66
N VAL A 634 -11.97 -9.24 11.55
CA VAL A 634 -11.42 -7.88 11.44
C VAL A 634 -10.69 -7.52 12.72
N PHE A 635 -9.39 -7.25 12.60
CA PHE A 635 -8.56 -6.72 13.68
C PHE A 635 -8.19 -5.27 13.42
N ILE A 636 -8.16 -4.47 14.47
CA ILE A 636 -7.76 -3.07 14.43
C ILE A 636 -6.46 -2.92 15.18
N GLU A 637 -5.42 -2.44 14.50
CA GLU A 637 -4.12 -2.15 15.07
C GLU A 637 -3.96 -0.64 15.31
N LEU A 638 -3.66 -0.30 16.56
CA LEU A 638 -3.34 1.04 17.02
C LEU A 638 -1.83 1.17 17.33
N TYR A 639 -1.43 2.33 17.86
CA TYR A 639 -0.04 2.62 18.23
C TYR A 639 0.61 1.48 19.05
N ASN A 640 1.90 1.19 18.78
CA ASN A 640 2.68 0.12 19.41
C ASN A 640 2.14 -1.31 19.19
N LYS A 641 1.51 -1.59 18.04
CA LYS A 641 1.02 -2.94 17.69
C LYS A 641 0.00 -3.51 18.69
N ILE A 642 -0.86 -2.64 19.20
CA ILE A 642 -1.97 -3.07 20.06
C ILE A 642 -3.15 -3.45 19.16
N TYR A 643 -3.58 -4.70 19.24
CA TYR A 643 -4.66 -5.25 18.42
C TYR A 643 -6.00 -5.26 19.16
N TYR A 644 -7.08 -4.93 18.46
CA TYR A 644 -8.47 -5.04 18.92
C TYR A 644 -9.25 -5.92 17.96
N LEU A 645 -10.03 -6.86 18.47
CA LEU A 645 -10.90 -7.70 17.65
C LEU A 645 -12.24 -6.99 17.44
N ALA A 646 -12.50 -6.52 16.23
CA ALA A 646 -13.68 -5.72 15.93
C ALA A 646 -14.88 -6.55 15.45
N ILE A 647 -14.65 -7.52 14.57
CA ILE A 647 -15.73 -8.29 13.93
C ILE A 647 -15.32 -9.76 13.82
N ILE A 648 -16.25 -10.64 14.20
CA ILE A 648 -16.22 -12.08 13.94
C ILE A 648 -17.49 -12.44 13.19
N GLN A 649 -17.38 -12.97 11.98
CA GLN A 649 -18.52 -13.49 11.23
C GLN A 649 -18.27 -14.91 10.71
N LYS A 650 -19.27 -15.79 10.89
CA LYS A 650 -19.20 -17.20 10.49
C LYS A 650 -19.27 -17.39 8.98
N THR A 651 -20.12 -16.61 8.32
CA THR A 651 -20.28 -16.61 6.87
C THR A 651 -20.14 -15.19 6.35
N SER A 652 -19.31 -15.01 5.32
CA SER A 652 -19.16 -13.71 4.67
C SER A 652 -20.46 -13.37 3.93
N LYS A 653 -21.23 -12.41 4.46
CA LYS A 653 -22.41 -11.86 3.78
C LYS A 653 -21.98 -10.71 2.87
N GLN A 654 -22.61 -10.60 1.70
CA GLN A 654 -22.43 -9.48 0.77
C GLN A 654 -23.50 -8.40 1.03
N SER A 655 -23.24 -7.15 0.61
CA SER A 655 -24.15 -5.99 0.69
C SER A 655 -24.76 -5.68 2.07
N THR A 656 -24.01 -5.92 3.14
CA THR A 656 -24.46 -5.65 4.52
C THR A 656 -23.86 -4.37 5.11
N THR A 657 -24.63 -3.69 5.95
CA THR A 657 -24.13 -2.61 6.81
C THR A 657 -23.84 -3.17 8.20
N ILE A 658 -22.59 -3.13 8.64
CA ILE A 658 -22.14 -3.65 9.94
C ILE A 658 -21.72 -2.48 10.81
N ASN A 659 -22.44 -2.25 11.91
CA ASN A 659 -22.10 -1.22 12.88
C ASN A 659 -21.50 -1.88 14.11
N THR A 660 -20.28 -1.49 14.49
CA THR A 660 -19.58 -2.02 15.67
C THR A 660 -19.01 -0.89 16.51
N MET A 661 -19.12 -1.03 17.83
CA MET A 661 -18.48 -0.14 18.80
C MET A 661 -17.35 -0.92 19.47
N ILE A 662 -16.15 -0.35 19.45
CA ILE A 662 -14.93 -0.96 19.94
C ILE A 662 -14.70 -0.48 21.36
N ASN A 663 -14.71 -1.42 22.29
CA ASN A 663 -14.51 -1.20 23.70
C ASN A 663 -13.10 -1.62 24.13
N PRO A 664 -12.59 -1.12 25.27
CA PRO A 664 -11.31 -1.58 25.83
C PRO A 664 -11.25 -3.09 26.11
N SER A 665 -12.40 -3.74 26.32
CA SER A 665 -12.51 -5.20 26.49
C SER A 665 -12.17 -6.00 25.23
N ASP A 666 -12.28 -5.39 24.05
CA ASP A 666 -12.05 -6.04 22.76
C ASP A 666 -10.56 -6.11 22.41
N ARG A 667 -9.69 -5.59 23.29
CA ARG A 667 -8.23 -5.63 23.15
C ARG A 667 -7.73 -7.06 23.24
N CYS A 668 -6.98 -7.50 22.22
CA CYS A 668 -6.21 -8.72 22.31
C CYS A 668 -5.00 -8.50 23.21
N LEU A 669 -4.84 -9.32 24.24
CA LEU A 669 -3.73 -9.21 25.19
C LEU A 669 -2.47 -9.88 24.63
N HIS A 670 -1.29 -9.35 24.98
CA HIS A 670 -0.01 -9.98 24.64
C HIS A 670 0.26 -11.16 25.59
N ILE A 671 0.95 -12.21 25.11
CA ILE A 671 1.22 -13.41 25.91
C ILE A 671 1.98 -13.12 27.22
N ASN A 672 2.89 -12.14 27.19
CA ASN A 672 3.62 -11.61 28.35
C ASN A 672 2.72 -11.07 29.47
N GLU A 673 1.49 -10.65 29.15
CA GLU A 673 0.51 -10.17 30.13
C GLU A 673 -0.31 -11.34 30.74
N LEU A 674 -0.34 -12.50 30.08
CA LEU A 674 -1.18 -13.65 30.45
C LEU A 674 -0.42 -14.76 31.17
N PHE A 675 0.85 -14.99 30.83
CA PHE A 675 1.67 -16.05 31.42
C PHE A 675 2.78 -15.51 32.31
N ASN A 676 3.22 -16.37 33.24
CA ASN A 676 4.42 -16.12 34.04
C ASN A 676 5.67 -16.07 33.15
N GLU A 677 6.70 -15.35 33.60
CA GLU A 677 7.97 -15.21 32.86
C GLU A 677 8.60 -16.54 32.43
N THR A 678 8.39 -17.61 33.19
CA THR A 678 8.93 -18.94 32.88
C THR A 678 8.38 -19.51 31.58
N ILE A 679 7.07 -19.42 31.35
CA ILE A 679 6.40 -19.94 30.15
C ILE A 679 6.69 -19.04 28.94
N VAL A 680 6.74 -17.72 29.15
CA VAL A 680 7.05 -16.75 28.10
C VAL A 680 8.44 -17.00 27.50
N LYS A 681 9.43 -17.31 28.34
CA LYS A 681 10.82 -17.58 27.91
C LYS A 681 11.01 -18.95 27.23
N MET A 682 10.02 -19.84 27.26
CA MET A 682 10.10 -21.14 26.59
C MET A 682 10.14 -21.00 25.06
N HIS A 683 10.74 -22.00 24.40
CA HIS A 683 10.69 -22.12 22.95
C HIS A 683 9.25 -22.24 22.44
N ALA A 684 8.96 -21.68 21.25
CA ALA A 684 7.62 -21.61 20.68
C ALA A 684 6.88 -22.96 20.64
N LEU A 685 7.58 -24.04 20.28
CA LEU A 685 7.04 -25.41 20.24
C LEU A 685 6.44 -25.87 21.59
N ARG A 686 7.10 -25.58 22.71
CA ARG A 686 6.62 -25.93 24.04
C ARG A 686 5.56 -24.95 24.51
N ARG A 687 5.76 -23.66 24.24
CA ARG A 687 4.87 -22.57 24.67
C ARG A 687 3.46 -22.70 24.09
N ILE A 688 3.32 -23.10 22.82
CA ILE A 688 2.01 -23.27 22.14
C ILE A 688 1.11 -24.29 22.85
N LYS A 689 1.68 -25.35 23.44
CA LYS A 689 0.92 -26.42 24.12
C LYS A 689 0.12 -25.91 25.32
N TYR A 690 0.47 -24.74 25.85
CA TYR A 690 -0.23 -24.09 26.97
C TYR A 690 -1.29 -23.07 26.52
N TYR A 691 -1.46 -22.81 25.23
CA TYR A 691 -2.32 -21.71 24.72
C TYR A 691 -3.81 -21.88 25.00
N HIS A 692 -4.26 -23.08 25.34
CA HIS A 692 -5.65 -23.29 25.78
C HIS A 692 -5.90 -22.76 27.21
N LEU A 693 -4.88 -22.71 28.08
CA LEU A 693 -5.04 -22.35 29.50
C LEU A 693 -5.57 -20.93 29.75
N PRO A 694 -5.11 -19.87 29.05
CA PRO A 694 -5.65 -18.52 29.25
C PRO A 694 -7.15 -18.48 28.97
N CYS A 695 -7.61 -19.16 27.91
CA CYS A 695 -9.03 -19.18 27.55
C CYS A 695 -9.90 -19.90 28.59
N GLN A 696 -9.35 -20.92 29.26
CA GLN A 696 -10.05 -21.70 30.30
C GLN A 696 -10.04 -21.00 31.68
N ARG A 697 -8.94 -20.34 32.05
CA ARG A 697 -8.70 -19.83 33.42
C ARG A 697 -9.32 -18.46 33.68
N TYR A 698 -9.36 -17.58 32.67
CA TYR A 698 -9.90 -16.23 32.81
C TYR A 698 -11.39 -16.22 32.42
N SER A 699 -12.23 -15.79 33.36
CA SER A 699 -13.67 -15.67 33.19
C SER A 699 -14.04 -14.66 32.08
N SER A 700 -14.69 -15.17 31.03
CA SER A 700 -15.66 -14.55 30.10
C SER A 700 -15.37 -13.24 29.35
N ASN A 701 -14.41 -12.38 29.70
CA ASN A 701 -14.33 -11.04 29.10
C ASN A 701 -13.32 -10.84 27.96
N PHE A 702 -12.26 -11.64 27.86
CA PHE A 702 -11.26 -11.45 26.79
C PHE A 702 -11.53 -12.43 25.63
N SER A 703 -11.48 -11.95 24.38
CA SER A 703 -11.87 -12.69 23.16
C SER A 703 -10.68 -13.22 22.37
N CYS A 704 -9.52 -12.58 22.48
CA CYS A 704 -8.32 -12.89 21.71
C CYS A 704 -7.05 -12.57 22.49
N PHE A 705 -5.94 -13.19 22.06
CA PHE A 705 -4.59 -12.86 22.52
C PHE A 705 -3.59 -13.12 21.40
N TYR A 706 -2.36 -12.63 21.56
CA TYR A 706 -1.32 -12.79 20.56
C TYR A 706 0.07 -12.95 21.17
N ASP A 707 0.96 -13.50 20.37
CA ASP A 707 2.38 -13.71 20.66
C ASP A 707 3.21 -13.14 19.48
N ASP A 708 4.51 -13.41 19.42
CA ASP A 708 5.38 -12.91 18.34
C ASP A 708 5.05 -13.46 16.94
N VAL A 709 4.38 -14.63 16.86
CA VAL A 709 4.12 -15.36 15.61
C VAL A 709 2.63 -15.63 15.35
N TYR A 710 1.83 -15.79 16.40
CA TYR A 710 0.44 -16.23 16.28
C TYR A 710 -0.54 -15.23 16.89
N ILE A 711 -1.70 -15.10 16.25
CA ILE A 711 -2.90 -14.53 16.88
C ILE A 711 -3.87 -15.68 17.18
N CYS A 712 -4.40 -15.68 18.39
CA CYS A 712 -5.28 -16.71 18.92
C CYS A 712 -6.65 -16.14 19.29
N LEU A 713 -7.71 -16.87 18.93
CA LEU A 713 -9.09 -16.61 19.32
C LEU A 713 -9.52 -17.59 20.41
N CYS A 714 -10.22 -17.12 21.43
CA CYS A 714 -10.89 -17.98 22.41
C CYS A 714 -12.33 -18.25 21.93
N TYR A 715 -12.67 -19.52 21.71
CA TYR A 715 -14.00 -19.96 21.30
C TYR A 715 -14.58 -20.97 22.29
N ASP A 716 -15.90 -21.00 22.39
CA ASP A 716 -16.61 -21.95 23.25
C ASP A 716 -16.90 -23.24 22.48
N TYR A 717 -16.46 -24.37 23.02
CA TYR A 717 -16.57 -25.71 22.44
C TYR A 717 -17.07 -26.71 23.49
N ARG A 718 -18.27 -27.28 23.29
CA ARG A 718 -18.87 -28.33 24.16
C ARG A 718 -18.60 -28.13 25.67
N GLN A 719 -18.90 -26.94 26.20
CA GLN A 719 -18.74 -26.51 27.61
C GLN A 719 -17.31 -26.13 28.06
N GLN A 720 -16.31 -26.25 27.20
CA GLN A 720 -14.95 -25.77 27.44
C GLN A 720 -14.61 -24.58 26.54
N ARG A 721 -13.77 -23.67 27.01
CA ARG A 721 -13.33 -22.51 26.22
C ARG A 721 -11.90 -22.73 25.76
N LEU A 722 -11.72 -22.92 24.45
CA LEU A 722 -10.46 -23.33 23.85
C LEU A 722 -9.85 -22.20 23.00
N ALA A 723 -8.53 -22.25 22.80
CA ALA A 723 -7.82 -21.36 21.88
C ALA A 723 -7.77 -21.94 20.47
N ASN A 724 -7.82 -21.08 19.47
CA ASN A 724 -7.61 -21.41 18.08
C ASN A 724 -6.72 -20.34 17.42
N CYS A 725 -5.54 -20.74 16.95
CA CYS A 725 -4.48 -19.82 16.54
C CYS A 725 -4.10 -19.98 15.07
N PHE A 726 -3.69 -18.88 14.45
CA PHE A 726 -3.12 -18.88 13.10
C PHE A 726 -1.91 -17.94 13.03
N GLU A 727 -1.01 -18.21 12.09
CA GLU A 727 0.19 -17.40 11.86
C GLU A 727 -0.20 -15.96 11.46
N PHE A 728 0.39 -14.98 12.14
CA PHE A 728 0.17 -13.57 11.86
C PHE A 728 1.51 -12.83 11.89
N ASP A 729 1.99 -12.40 10.72
CA ASP A 729 3.21 -11.61 10.64
C ASP A 729 2.98 -10.18 11.17
N HIS A 730 3.39 -9.95 12.42
CA HIS A 730 3.33 -8.66 13.12
C HIS A 730 4.32 -7.61 12.58
N ASN A 731 5.30 -8.02 11.77
CA ASN A 731 6.36 -7.16 11.24
C ASN A 731 6.22 -6.90 9.74
N MET A 732 5.12 -7.31 9.12
CA MET A 732 4.91 -7.16 7.69
C MET A 732 5.07 -5.70 7.27
N LYS A 733 6.10 -5.43 6.48
CA LYS A 733 6.33 -4.12 5.87
C LYS A 733 5.80 -4.15 4.46
N PHE A 734 4.90 -3.21 4.19
CA PHE A 734 4.54 -2.87 2.83
C PHE A 734 5.49 -1.76 2.39
N ASP A 735 6.12 -1.92 1.23
CA ASP A 735 7.05 -0.94 0.65
C ASP A 735 6.67 -0.57 -0.80
N CYS A 736 5.44 -0.91 -1.23
CA CYS A 736 4.96 -0.68 -2.59
C CYS A 736 5.88 -1.27 -3.66
N PHE A 737 6.48 -2.44 -3.37
CA PHE A 737 7.47 -3.11 -4.22
C PHE A 737 8.69 -2.24 -4.55
N GLY A 738 9.05 -1.32 -3.67
CA GLY A 738 10.09 -0.32 -3.89
C GLY A 738 9.72 0.80 -4.89
N GLN A 739 8.49 0.81 -5.41
CA GLN A 739 7.95 1.82 -6.34
C GLN A 739 6.99 2.78 -5.62
N SER A 740 7.45 3.33 -4.49
CA SER A 740 6.67 4.29 -3.71
C SER A 740 6.74 5.70 -4.29
N VAL A 741 5.59 6.38 -4.32
CA VAL A 741 5.51 7.82 -4.64
C VAL A 741 5.80 8.71 -3.41
N CYS A 742 6.01 8.10 -2.24
CA CYS A 742 6.19 8.82 -1.00
C CYS A 742 7.50 9.63 -0.98
N GLU A 743 7.38 10.93 -0.77
CA GLU A 743 8.51 11.85 -0.63
C GLU A 743 9.02 11.88 0.82
N ASN A 744 10.17 12.54 1.05
CA ASN A 744 10.74 12.78 2.38
C ASN A 744 10.91 11.54 3.27
N GLN A 745 11.23 10.38 2.67
CA GLN A 745 11.37 9.09 3.36
C GLN A 745 10.08 8.65 4.08
N GLY A 746 8.92 9.01 3.53
CA GLY A 746 7.63 8.45 3.92
C GLY A 746 7.54 6.95 3.61
N GLN A 747 6.85 6.21 4.47
CA GLN A 747 6.65 4.78 4.27
C GLN A 747 5.42 4.55 3.40
N CYS A 748 5.55 3.79 2.31
CA CYS A 748 4.44 3.48 1.43
C CYS A 748 3.71 2.24 1.90
N PHE A 749 2.44 2.39 2.23
CA PHE A 749 1.60 1.29 2.63
C PHE A 749 0.69 0.87 1.48
N GLN A 750 0.44 -0.42 1.33
CA GLN A 750 -0.45 -0.97 0.32
C GLN A 750 -1.47 -1.92 0.95
N ASP A 751 -2.61 -2.11 0.28
CA ASP A 751 -3.74 -2.86 0.84
C ASP A 751 -3.59 -4.39 0.79
N SER A 752 -2.86 -4.90 -0.21
CA SER A 752 -2.55 -6.33 -0.31
C SER A 752 -1.11 -6.58 -0.79
N PRO A 753 -0.43 -7.63 -0.29
CA PRO A 753 0.97 -7.90 -0.65
C PRO A 753 1.17 -8.28 -2.12
N ASP A 754 0.14 -8.86 -2.74
CA ASP A 754 0.27 -9.52 -4.03
C ASP A 754 -0.13 -8.61 -5.21
N CYS A 755 -1.39 -8.14 -5.20
CA CYS A 755 -1.96 -7.21 -6.19
C CYS A 755 -2.62 -6.07 -5.45
N PRO A 756 -1.86 -5.00 -5.13
CA PRO A 756 -2.41 -3.89 -4.41
C PRO A 756 -3.34 -3.06 -5.31
N GLU A 757 -4.44 -2.61 -4.74
CA GLU A 757 -5.41 -1.74 -5.41
C GLU A 757 -5.28 -0.30 -4.93
N ARG A 758 -4.77 -0.11 -3.69
CA ARG A 758 -4.71 1.20 -3.03
C ARG A 758 -3.43 1.35 -2.23
N SER A 759 -2.84 2.52 -2.33
CA SER A 759 -1.66 2.90 -1.54
C SER A 759 -1.87 4.21 -0.80
N THR A 760 -1.14 4.39 0.29
CA THR A 760 -0.89 5.73 0.87
C THR A 760 0.50 5.84 1.44
N CYS A 761 0.90 7.09 1.69
CA CYS A 761 2.14 7.40 2.35
C CYS A 761 1.91 7.73 3.83
N ILE A 762 2.61 7.02 4.70
CA ILE A 762 2.71 7.33 6.12
C ILE A 762 3.92 8.23 6.32
N CYS A 763 3.63 9.45 6.76
CA CYS A 763 4.64 10.47 6.91
C CYS A 763 5.39 10.34 8.23
N ARG A 764 6.68 10.65 8.18
CA ARG A 764 7.46 10.85 9.39
C ARG A 764 6.89 12.03 10.17
N PRO A 765 7.09 12.06 11.50
CA PRO A 765 6.67 13.20 12.30
C PRO A 765 7.21 14.49 11.66
N CYS A 766 6.34 15.50 11.58
CA CYS A 766 6.58 16.81 10.97
C CYS A 766 6.41 16.92 9.45
N PHE A 767 6.21 15.81 8.75
CA PHE A 767 5.84 15.79 7.35
C PHE A 767 4.36 15.48 7.19
N TYR A 768 3.72 16.09 6.19
CA TYR A 768 2.27 16.03 5.98
C TYR A 768 1.93 15.96 4.48
N GLY A 769 0.67 15.64 4.18
CA GLY A 769 0.13 15.49 2.83
C GLY A 769 0.11 14.04 2.33
N ALA A 770 -0.72 13.76 1.32
CA ALA A 770 -0.92 12.42 0.76
C ALA A 770 0.36 11.68 0.31
N GLN A 771 1.41 12.41 -0.06
CA GLN A 771 2.72 11.87 -0.47
C GLN A 771 3.83 12.23 0.53
N CYS A 772 3.50 12.81 1.70
CA CYS A 772 4.47 13.35 2.66
C CYS A 772 5.34 14.49 2.11
N GLN A 773 4.81 15.20 1.14
CA GLN A 773 5.48 16.24 0.38
C GLN A 773 5.63 17.56 1.18
N PHE A 774 4.87 17.75 2.25
CA PHE A 774 4.90 18.97 3.07
C PHE A 774 5.77 18.77 4.31
N SER A 775 6.50 19.80 4.73
CA SER A 775 7.24 19.81 5.99
C SER A 775 6.83 21.01 6.84
N SER A 776 6.71 20.80 8.15
CA SER A 776 6.44 21.83 9.15
C SER A 776 7.73 22.36 9.80
N THR A 777 8.89 22.21 9.14
CA THR A 777 10.20 22.58 9.66
C THR A 777 10.63 23.98 9.17
N GLY A 778 11.01 24.87 10.10
CA GLY A 778 11.78 26.09 9.81
C GLY A 778 11.01 27.31 9.28
N PHE A 779 11.72 28.20 8.56
CA PHE A 779 11.28 29.53 8.07
C PHE A 779 10.19 29.52 6.97
N GLY A 780 9.72 28.34 6.55
CA GLY A 780 8.68 28.16 5.53
C GLY A 780 7.25 27.97 6.07
N LEU A 781 7.05 28.02 7.40
CA LEU A 781 5.75 27.88 8.06
C LEU A 781 4.81 29.03 7.66
N SER A 782 3.96 28.79 6.66
CA SER A 782 2.86 29.67 6.28
C SER A 782 1.64 29.41 7.18
N LEU A 783 0.74 30.39 7.25
CA LEU A 783 -0.59 30.20 7.84
C LEU A 783 -1.30 28.96 7.27
N ASP A 784 -1.12 28.71 5.98
CA ASP A 784 -1.70 27.59 5.25
C ASP A 784 -1.20 26.26 5.82
N ALA A 785 0.09 26.17 6.17
CA ALA A 785 0.67 24.98 6.82
C ALA A 785 0.23 24.79 8.28
N ILE A 786 -0.07 25.87 9.02
CA ILE A 786 -0.46 25.80 10.44
C ILE A 786 -1.94 25.44 10.58
N ILE A 787 -2.82 26.11 9.83
CA ILE A 787 -4.28 26.00 10.01
C ILE A 787 -4.94 25.16 8.92
N GLY A 788 -4.36 25.09 7.71
CA GLY A 788 -5.02 24.49 6.55
C GLY A 788 -5.48 23.05 6.78
N TYR A 789 -4.71 22.23 7.50
CA TYR A 789 -5.08 20.84 7.78
C TYR A 789 -6.21 20.69 8.80
N HIS A 790 -6.43 21.72 9.63
CA HIS A 790 -7.49 21.76 10.62
C HIS A 790 -8.83 22.26 10.07
N ILE A 791 -8.84 22.85 8.87
CA ILE A 791 -10.09 23.27 8.21
C ILE A 791 -10.65 22.07 7.47
N GLN A 792 -11.87 21.65 7.81
CA GLN A 792 -12.54 20.55 7.14
C GLN A 792 -13.26 21.05 5.87
N PRO A 793 -13.10 20.38 4.72
CA PRO A 793 -13.82 20.74 3.50
C PRO A 793 -15.32 20.43 3.64
N HIS A 794 -16.14 21.09 2.83
CA HIS A 794 -17.60 20.89 2.74
C HIS A 794 -18.41 21.08 4.05
N ILE A 795 -17.80 21.57 5.14
CA ILE A 795 -18.47 21.81 6.43
C ILE A 795 -18.55 23.31 6.72
N ASN A 796 -19.74 23.78 7.11
CA ASN A 796 -20.00 25.18 7.48
C ASN A 796 -19.16 25.64 8.69
N LEU A 797 -18.83 26.93 8.74
CA LEU A 797 -17.98 27.56 9.78
C LEU A 797 -18.43 27.26 11.23
N VAL A 798 -19.74 27.11 11.46
CA VAL A 798 -20.32 26.83 12.78
C VAL A 798 -19.93 25.44 13.31
N ASN A 799 -19.70 24.47 12.42
CA ASN A 799 -19.38 23.09 12.78
C ASN A 799 -17.88 22.78 12.68
N GLN A 800 -17.06 23.77 12.31
CA GLN A 800 -15.59 23.65 12.28
C GLN A 800 -14.99 23.51 13.70
N PRO A 801 -13.76 22.96 13.82
CA PRO A 801 -13.09 22.78 15.11
C PRO A 801 -12.84 24.10 15.84
N ASN A 802 -12.71 24.01 17.18
CA ASN A 802 -12.51 25.18 18.05
C ASN A 802 -11.27 25.99 17.68
N LEU A 803 -10.20 25.36 17.20
CA LEU A 803 -8.99 26.06 16.73
C LEU A 803 -9.27 27.01 15.56
N VAL A 804 -10.12 26.60 14.60
CA VAL A 804 -10.50 27.42 13.45
C VAL A 804 -11.44 28.56 13.89
N LYS A 805 -12.39 28.28 14.78
CA LYS A 805 -13.29 29.30 15.35
C LYS A 805 -12.54 30.39 16.11
N ILE A 806 -11.64 30.00 17.01
CA ILE A 806 -10.86 30.95 17.82
C ILE A 806 -9.91 31.75 16.93
N SER A 807 -9.25 31.12 15.95
CA SER A 807 -8.40 31.85 15.01
C SER A 807 -9.18 32.83 14.12
N PHE A 808 -10.40 32.49 13.71
CA PHE A 808 -11.30 33.42 13.02
C PHE A 808 -11.65 34.65 13.87
N VAL A 809 -12.03 34.44 15.14
CA VAL A 809 -12.31 35.53 16.09
C VAL A 809 -11.08 36.41 16.33
N LEU A 810 -9.90 35.80 16.54
CA LEU A 810 -8.65 36.53 16.72
C LEU A 810 -8.31 37.36 15.48
N SER A 811 -8.43 36.80 14.28
CA SER A 811 -8.20 37.53 13.02
C SER A 811 -9.10 38.76 12.88
N ILE A 812 -10.38 38.67 13.26
CA ILE A 812 -11.30 39.82 13.25
C ILE A 812 -10.81 40.91 14.21
N ILE A 813 -10.45 40.56 15.44
CA ILE A 813 -9.93 41.51 16.43
C ILE A 813 -8.67 42.20 15.90
N PHE A 814 -7.76 41.44 15.29
CA PHE A 814 -6.54 41.96 14.68
C PHE A 814 -6.82 42.98 13.58
N ILE A 815 -7.78 42.71 12.70
CA ILE A 815 -8.16 43.62 11.61
C ILE A 815 -8.77 44.91 12.18
N VAL A 816 -9.68 44.81 13.15
CA VAL A 816 -10.35 45.98 13.74
C VAL A 816 -9.33 46.89 14.44
N VAL A 817 -8.49 46.32 15.32
CA VAL A 817 -7.45 47.08 16.02
C VAL A 817 -6.45 47.70 15.04
N GLY A 818 -6.05 46.94 14.01
CA GLY A 818 -5.11 47.41 13.00
C GLY A 818 -5.63 48.55 12.14
N LEU A 819 -6.89 48.50 11.71
CA LEU A 819 -7.52 49.59 10.97
C LEU A 819 -7.63 50.85 11.83
N ILE A 820 -8.05 50.74 13.10
CA ILE A 820 -8.15 51.89 14.00
C ILE A 820 -6.78 52.55 14.18
N ASN A 821 -5.74 51.76 14.50
CA ASN A 821 -4.39 52.30 14.71
C ASN A 821 -3.77 52.86 13.41
N GLY A 822 -3.95 52.18 12.29
CA GLY A 822 -3.46 52.62 10.98
C GLY A 822 -4.11 53.93 10.52
N ILE A 823 -5.44 54.08 10.67
CA ILE A 823 -6.15 55.30 10.28
C ILE A 823 -5.79 56.46 11.20
N LEU A 824 -5.79 56.24 12.53
CA LEU A 824 -5.43 57.29 13.48
C LEU A 824 -4.00 57.77 13.27
N SER A 825 -3.04 56.86 13.07
CA SER A 825 -1.65 57.24 12.79
C SER A 825 -1.50 57.98 11.46
N LEU A 826 -2.20 57.56 10.41
CA LEU A 826 -2.21 58.24 9.11
C LEU A 826 -2.74 59.68 9.23
N ILE A 827 -3.85 59.89 9.94
CA ILE A 827 -4.43 61.22 10.16
C ILE A 827 -3.44 62.15 10.86
N THR A 828 -2.72 61.65 11.87
CA THR A 828 -1.72 62.46 12.59
C THR A 828 -0.54 62.82 11.71
N PHE A 829 0.12 61.83 11.10
CA PHE A 829 1.37 62.06 10.39
C PHE A 829 1.21 62.77 9.06
N LYS A 830 -0.02 62.87 8.52
CA LYS A 830 -0.35 63.69 7.35
C LYS A 830 -0.29 65.21 7.64
N SER A 831 -0.21 65.63 8.91
CA SER A 831 -0.17 67.06 9.24
C SER A 831 1.09 67.74 8.69
N ARG A 832 0.93 68.99 8.22
CA ARG A 832 2.01 69.74 7.58
C ARG A 832 3.18 70.03 8.51
N SER A 833 2.90 70.18 9.81
CA SER A 833 3.87 70.43 10.88
C SER A 833 4.84 69.27 11.10
N ILE A 834 4.36 68.02 10.95
CA ILE A 834 5.18 66.82 11.16
C ILE A 834 6.05 66.52 9.94
N CYS A 835 5.59 66.87 8.74
CA CYS A 835 6.31 66.63 7.48
C CYS A 835 7.39 67.67 7.15
N GLU A 836 7.69 68.61 8.06
CA GLU A 836 8.78 69.59 7.89
C GLU A 836 10.18 68.97 8.04
N ILE A 837 10.27 67.76 8.57
CA ILE A 837 11.51 67.01 8.81
C ILE A 837 11.36 65.63 8.17
N GLY A 838 12.45 65.05 7.65
CA GLY A 838 12.46 63.71 7.03
C GLY A 838 11.84 62.61 7.91
N CYS A 839 11.94 62.73 9.24
CA CYS A 839 11.29 61.84 10.21
C CYS A 839 9.76 61.71 10.00
N GLY A 840 9.08 62.78 9.58
CA GLY A 840 7.64 62.75 9.31
C GLY A 840 7.28 61.87 8.11
N PHE A 841 8.12 61.86 7.06
CA PHE A 841 7.91 61.01 5.88
C PHE A 841 8.12 59.53 6.19
N TYR A 842 9.08 59.18 7.05
CA TYR A 842 9.25 57.78 7.49
C TYR A 842 8.04 57.30 8.32
N LEU A 843 7.51 58.13 9.22
CA LEU A 843 6.33 57.81 10.04
C LEU A 843 5.04 57.72 9.20
N LEU A 844 4.89 58.60 8.20
CA LEU A 844 3.79 58.52 7.22
C LEU A 844 3.90 57.25 6.37
N SER A 845 5.11 56.88 5.94
CA SER A 845 5.33 55.63 5.21
C SER A 845 5.02 54.42 6.10
N SER A 846 5.36 54.46 7.39
CA SER A 846 5.05 53.39 8.34
C SER A 846 3.53 53.23 8.52
N SER A 847 2.77 54.32 8.68
CA SER A 847 1.31 54.22 8.79
C SER A 847 0.65 53.65 7.53
N ILE A 848 1.14 53.99 6.33
CA ILE A 848 0.67 53.38 5.08
C ILE A 848 0.99 51.89 5.03
N THR A 849 2.22 51.48 5.40
CA THR A 849 2.60 50.06 5.42
C THR A 849 1.78 49.28 6.45
N THR A 850 1.47 49.85 7.62
CA THR A 850 0.62 49.18 8.62
C THR A 850 -0.78 48.90 8.10
N LEU A 851 -1.44 49.89 7.47
CA LEU A 851 -2.75 49.69 6.84
C LEU A 851 -2.68 48.59 5.77
N LEU A 852 -1.66 48.62 4.93
CA LEU A 852 -1.49 47.64 3.87
C LEU A 852 -1.23 46.23 4.44
N THR A 853 -0.45 46.08 5.51
CA THR A 853 -0.29 44.78 6.21
C THR A 853 -1.60 44.24 6.74
N THR A 854 -2.41 45.08 7.40
CA THR A 854 -3.69 44.65 8.00
C THR A 854 -4.69 44.18 6.95
N PHE A 855 -4.76 44.89 5.82
CA PHE A 855 -5.65 44.55 4.71
C PHE A 855 -5.23 43.23 4.03
N ILE A 856 -3.94 43.08 3.68
CA ILE A 856 -3.44 41.86 3.03
C ILE A 856 -3.57 40.65 3.96
N PHE A 857 -3.32 40.81 5.26
CA PHE A 857 -3.49 39.75 6.25
C PHE A 857 -4.94 39.26 6.31
N GLY A 858 -5.90 40.20 6.37
CA GLY A 858 -7.32 39.86 6.35
C GLY A 858 -7.75 39.16 5.06
N LEU A 859 -7.32 39.65 3.90
CA LEU A 859 -7.57 39.00 2.61
C LEU A 859 -7.01 37.58 2.58
N LYS A 860 -5.76 37.38 3.01
CA LYS A 860 -5.13 36.06 3.04
C LYS A 860 -5.92 35.08 3.90
N PHE A 861 -6.28 35.48 5.12
CA PHE A 861 -7.02 34.62 6.04
C PHE A 861 -8.39 34.23 5.48
N CYS A 862 -9.13 35.18 4.89
CA CYS A 862 -10.42 34.91 4.27
C CYS A 862 -10.31 33.98 3.06
N ILE A 863 -9.34 34.20 2.17
CA ILE A 863 -9.13 33.35 0.98
C ILE A 863 -8.73 31.93 1.40
N LEU A 864 -7.84 31.78 2.39
CA LEU A 864 -7.46 30.46 2.92
C LEU A 864 -8.68 29.70 3.43
N LEU A 865 -9.53 30.35 4.23
CA LEU A 865 -10.73 29.73 4.79
C LEU A 865 -11.71 29.30 3.69
N LEU A 866 -11.99 30.18 2.73
CA LEU A 866 -12.91 29.90 1.61
C LEU A 866 -12.37 28.84 0.65
N ALA A 867 -11.05 28.82 0.40
CA ALA A 867 -10.40 27.82 -0.45
C ALA A 867 -10.42 26.44 0.20
N GLN A 868 -10.07 26.32 1.50
CA GLN A 868 -10.09 25.03 2.21
C GLN A 868 -11.51 24.52 2.49
N MET A 869 -12.50 25.40 2.62
CA MET A 869 -13.92 25.01 2.61
C MET A 869 -14.45 24.66 1.22
N THR A 870 -13.60 24.66 0.17
CA THR A 870 -13.93 24.33 -1.23
C THR A 870 -14.97 25.23 -1.90
N ILE A 871 -15.26 26.39 -1.32
CA ILE A 871 -16.20 27.38 -1.89
C ILE A 871 -15.58 28.07 -3.12
N ILE A 872 -14.26 28.31 -3.08
CA ILE A 872 -13.50 28.87 -4.20
C ILE A 872 -12.57 27.78 -4.76
N SER A 873 -12.83 27.37 -6.00
CA SER A 873 -12.05 26.31 -6.68
C SER A 873 -11.30 26.78 -7.93
N ASN A 874 -11.35 28.09 -8.25
CA ASN A 874 -10.69 28.61 -9.45
C ASN A 874 -9.15 28.57 -9.29
N ARG A 875 -8.51 27.66 -10.03
CA ARG A 875 -7.06 27.39 -9.99
C ARG A 875 -6.21 28.63 -10.30
N LEU A 876 -6.59 29.39 -11.33
CA LEU A 876 -5.79 30.55 -11.77
C LEU A 876 -5.84 31.68 -10.72
N PHE A 877 -7.01 31.90 -10.12
CA PHE A 877 -7.15 32.84 -9.00
C PHE A 877 -6.29 32.40 -7.81
N LEU A 878 -6.40 31.15 -7.36
CA LEU A 878 -5.65 30.63 -6.22
C LEU A 878 -4.14 30.63 -6.46
N GLN A 879 -3.69 30.37 -7.69
CA GLN A 879 -2.28 30.45 -8.06
C GLN A 879 -1.73 31.88 -7.97
N ILE A 880 -2.47 32.89 -8.46
CA ILE A 880 -2.07 34.30 -8.34
C ILE A 880 -2.00 34.71 -6.86
N GLN A 881 -2.98 34.32 -6.05
CA GLN A 881 -3.00 34.63 -4.62
C GLN A 881 -1.82 33.96 -3.88
N CYS A 882 -1.53 32.70 -4.21
CA CYS A 882 -0.44 31.92 -3.65
C CYS A 882 0.94 32.58 -3.87
N LEU A 883 1.15 33.12 -5.07
CA LEU A 883 2.40 33.79 -5.44
C LEU A 883 2.52 35.20 -4.83
N SER A 884 1.39 35.91 -4.62
CA SER A 884 1.41 37.35 -4.32
C SER A 884 1.23 37.70 -2.83
N LEU A 885 0.25 37.13 -2.13
CA LEU A 885 -0.15 37.63 -0.80
C LEU A 885 0.96 37.49 0.24
N ASP A 886 1.61 36.32 0.28
CA ASP A 886 2.68 36.07 1.25
C ASP A 886 3.94 36.88 0.98
N PHE A 887 4.27 37.03 -0.30
CA PHE A 887 5.36 37.88 -0.74
C PHE A 887 5.12 39.34 -0.30
N LEU A 888 3.92 39.88 -0.56
CA LEU A 888 3.57 41.24 -0.17
C LEU A 888 3.55 41.43 1.36
N LEU A 889 2.99 40.47 2.12
CA LEU A 889 3.03 40.51 3.59
C LEU A 889 4.46 40.60 4.11
N ARG A 890 5.36 39.77 3.57
CA ARG A 890 6.78 39.74 3.98
C ARG A 890 7.50 41.05 3.65
N VAL A 891 7.26 41.62 2.46
CA VAL A 891 7.81 42.93 2.09
C VAL A 891 7.35 44.02 3.05
N CYS A 892 6.06 44.06 3.39
CA CYS A 892 5.51 45.12 4.24
C CYS A 892 5.99 45.05 5.69
N LEU A 893 6.11 43.83 6.25
CA LEU A 893 6.68 43.64 7.59
C LEU A 893 8.14 44.08 7.66
N ASN A 894 8.94 43.74 6.64
CA ASN A 894 10.34 44.17 6.58
C ASN A 894 10.46 45.69 6.40
N MET A 895 9.59 46.30 5.57
CA MET A 895 9.56 47.76 5.39
C MET A 895 9.32 48.48 6.71
N ASP A 896 8.35 48.04 7.52
CA ASP A 896 8.04 48.68 8.80
C ASP A 896 9.22 48.63 9.79
N GLN A 897 9.93 47.49 9.86
CA GLN A 897 11.12 47.34 10.72
C GLN A 897 12.24 48.32 10.33
N TRP A 898 12.52 48.47 9.03
CA TRP A 898 13.53 49.39 8.52
C TRP A 898 13.12 50.86 8.64
N LEU A 899 11.84 51.18 8.42
CA LEU A 899 11.32 52.54 8.63
C LEU A 899 11.48 52.97 10.10
N ASN A 900 11.22 52.07 11.06
CA ASN A 900 11.47 52.33 12.47
C ASN A 900 12.96 52.62 12.75
N ALA A 901 13.88 51.87 12.14
CA ALA A 901 15.32 52.13 12.26
C ALA A 901 15.74 53.49 11.68
N PHE A 902 15.20 53.87 10.52
CA PHE A 902 15.47 55.20 9.93
C PHE A 902 14.87 56.35 10.73
N VAL A 903 13.73 56.16 11.39
CA VAL A 903 13.19 57.13 12.36
C VAL A 903 14.21 57.37 13.49
N ALA A 904 14.83 56.31 14.02
CA ALA A 904 15.84 56.46 15.07
C ALA A 904 17.12 57.14 14.55
N ILE A 905 17.61 56.77 13.36
CA ILE A 905 18.78 57.42 12.73
C ILE A 905 18.51 58.91 12.54
N GLU A 906 17.38 59.29 11.93
CA GLU A 906 17.08 60.69 11.66
C GLU A 906 17.01 61.51 12.96
N ARG A 907 16.42 60.95 14.03
CA ARG A 907 16.38 61.56 15.37
C ARG A 907 17.77 61.73 15.99
N THR A 908 18.73 60.84 15.71
CA THR A 908 20.12 61.04 16.17
C THR A 908 20.84 62.13 15.38
N VAL A 909 20.64 62.17 14.06
CA VAL A 909 21.31 63.14 13.18
C VAL A 909 20.85 64.56 13.46
N THR A 910 19.57 64.77 13.76
CA THR A 910 19.04 66.09 14.16
C THR A 910 19.75 66.62 15.42
N ILE A 911 20.01 65.75 16.40
CA ILE A 911 20.69 66.12 17.66
C ILE A 911 22.19 66.33 17.43
N ILE A 912 22.85 65.46 16.64
CA ILE A 912 24.29 65.57 16.38
C ILE A 912 24.61 66.86 15.61
N LYS A 913 23.82 67.22 14.60
CA LYS A 913 24.07 68.41 13.76
C LYS A 913 23.51 69.69 14.37
N ALA A 914 22.56 69.61 15.30
CA ALA A 914 21.94 70.73 16.01
C ALA A 914 21.67 71.96 15.10
N THR A 915 22.48 73.00 15.18
CA THR A 915 22.33 74.26 14.42
C THR A 915 22.65 74.14 12.93
N ASN A 916 23.45 73.14 12.52
CA ASN A 916 23.84 72.91 11.12
C ASN A 916 22.87 71.95 10.39
N TYR A 917 21.70 71.66 10.96
CA TYR A 917 20.73 70.74 10.39
C TYR A 917 19.89 71.38 9.27
N ASN A 918 20.04 70.89 8.04
CA ASN A 918 19.27 71.37 6.89
C ASN A 918 17.99 70.53 6.67
N LYS A 919 16.84 71.13 6.98
CA LYS A 919 15.51 70.51 6.85
C LYS A 919 15.14 70.13 5.40
N LYS A 920 15.48 70.97 4.40
CA LYS A 920 15.15 70.70 2.98
C LYS A 920 15.92 69.49 2.45
N ASN A 921 17.20 69.37 2.82
CA ASN A 921 18.04 68.24 2.43
C ASN A 921 17.56 66.93 3.10
N SER A 922 17.18 66.99 4.38
CA SER A 922 16.57 65.86 5.11
C SER A 922 15.32 65.31 4.42
N ILE A 923 14.42 66.18 3.92
CA ILE A 923 13.22 65.74 3.19
C ILE A 923 13.57 65.02 1.88
N GLN A 924 14.53 65.55 1.11
CA GLN A 924 14.95 64.93 -0.15
C GLN A 924 15.60 63.56 0.09
N ILE A 925 16.49 63.47 1.08
CA ILE A 925 17.14 62.21 1.48
C ILE A 925 16.09 61.20 1.92
N ALA A 926 15.12 61.58 2.76
CA ALA A 926 14.09 60.66 3.24
C ALA A 926 13.27 60.05 2.10
N LYS A 927 12.86 60.84 1.10
CA LYS A 927 12.13 60.33 -0.08
C LYS A 927 12.95 59.33 -0.89
N ILE A 928 14.24 59.61 -1.11
CA ILE A 928 15.14 58.72 -1.86
C ILE A 928 15.37 57.41 -1.09
N VAL A 929 15.61 57.50 0.22
CA VAL A 929 15.85 56.33 1.09
C VAL A 929 14.63 55.40 1.12
N ILE A 930 13.41 55.93 1.21
CA ILE A 930 12.19 55.10 1.20
C ILE A 930 12.07 54.30 -0.11
N VAL A 931 12.31 54.94 -1.26
CA VAL A 931 12.24 54.27 -2.57
C VAL A 931 13.34 53.22 -2.71
N PHE A 932 14.57 53.54 -2.32
CA PHE A 932 15.69 52.59 -2.36
C PHE A 932 15.46 51.40 -1.43
N LEU A 933 14.95 51.65 -0.22
CA LEU A 933 14.61 50.60 0.74
C LEU A 933 13.59 49.62 0.16
N LEU A 934 12.56 50.12 -0.52
CA LEU A 934 11.54 49.28 -1.13
C LEU A 934 12.13 48.38 -2.22
N ILE A 935 13.01 48.92 -3.07
CA ILE A 935 13.71 48.13 -4.11
C ILE A 935 14.62 47.07 -3.47
N PHE A 936 15.35 47.43 -2.42
CA PHE A 936 16.24 46.52 -1.69
C PHE A 936 15.47 45.36 -1.06
N ILE A 937 14.32 45.62 -0.43
CA ILE A 937 13.49 44.59 0.20
C ILE A 937 12.81 43.70 -0.84
N ILE A 938 12.38 44.23 -1.98
CA ILE A 938 11.83 43.42 -3.08
C ILE A 938 12.90 42.50 -3.65
N SER A 939 14.10 43.02 -3.94
CA SER A 939 15.20 42.25 -4.50
C SER A 939 15.63 41.09 -3.60
N THR A 940 15.74 41.34 -2.29
CA THR A 940 16.12 40.32 -1.30
C THR A 940 15.06 39.25 -1.09
N ASN A 941 13.79 39.48 -1.44
CA ASN A 941 12.69 38.51 -1.22
C ASN A 941 12.11 37.91 -2.52
N ILE A 942 12.66 38.23 -3.70
CA ILE A 942 12.10 37.83 -5.00
C ILE A 942 12.14 36.31 -5.26
N TYR A 943 13.01 35.58 -4.56
CA TYR A 943 13.07 34.11 -4.69
C TYR A 943 11.83 33.43 -4.12
N ASP A 944 11.11 34.04 -3.17
CA ASP A 944 9.93 33.43 -2.54
C ASP A 944 8.80 33.10 -3.53
N PRO A 945 8.31 34.05 -4.36
CA PRO A 945 7.27 33.74 -5.35
C PRO A 945 7.75 32.74 -6.41
N ILE A 946 9.03 32.70 -6.77
CA ILE A 946 9.55 31.80 -7.82
C ILE A 946 9.43 30.32 -7.40
N TYR A 947 9.64 30.02 -6.12
CA TYR A 947 9.63 28.67 -5.58
C TYR A 947 8.31 28.29 -4.88
N ARG A 948 7.30 29.16 -4.94
CA ARG A 948 5.94 28.85 -4.49
C ARG A 948 5.15 28.16 -5.59
N ARG A 949 4.45 27.08 -5.22
CA ARG A 949 3.61 26.31 -6.15
C ARG A 949 2.30 25.94 -5.49
N LEU A 950 1.28 25.84 -6.34
CA LEU A 950 -0.01 25.24 -5.99
C LEU A 950 0.11 23.72 -6.16
N ILE A 951 -0.18 22.95 -5.12
CA ILE A 951 -0.17 21.48 -5.13
C ILE A 951 -1.59 21.00 -4.90
N ASP A 952 -2.04 20.10 -5.79
CA ASP A 952 -3.34 19.45 -5.71
C ASP A 952 -3.16 18.17 -4.89
N GLU A 953 -3.86 18.08 -3.75
CA GLU A 953 -3.96 16.86 -2.96
C GLU A 953 -5.31 16.21 -3.28
N GLU A 954 -5.26 15.12 -4.03
CA GLU A 954 -6.43 14.26 -4.26
C GLU A 954 -6.37 13.12 -3.25
N ASN A 955 -7.05 13.30 -2.11
CA ASN A 955 -7.37 12.18 -1.24
C ASN A 955 -8.65 11.51 -1.73
N GLU A 956 -8.82 10.27 -1.32
CA GLU A 956 -9.94 9.42 -1.71
C GLU A 956 -11.32 10.10 -1.56
N ASP A 957 -11.49 10.96 -0.55
CA ASP A 957 -12.78 11.56 -0.19
C ASP A 957 -12.80 13.10 -0.37
N ASP A 958 -11.63 13.77 -0.48
CA ASP A 958 -11.51 15.24 -0.54
C ASP A 958 -10.43 15.68 -1.54
N LYS A 959 -10.72 16.72 -2.35
CA LYS A 959 -9.71 17.44 -3.13
C LYS A 959 -9.31 18.73 -2.41
N ARG A 960 -8.03 18.86 -2.05
CA ARG A 960 -7.49 20.04 -1.37
C ARG A 960 -6.42 20.70 -2.23
N LEU A 961 -6.36 22.03 -2.14
CA LEU A 961 -5.39 22.85 -2.86
C LEU A 961 -4.48 23.51 -1.82
N TRP A 962 -3.17 23.35 -2.00
CA TRP A 962 -2.17 23.87 -1.06
C TRP A 962 -1.26 24.89 -1.75
N CYS A 963 -0.97 25.99 -1.06
CA CYS A 963 0.04 26.95 -1.47
C CYS A 963 1.29 26.79 -0.61
N ILE A 964 2.38 26.28 -1.20
CA ILE A 964 3.59 25.94 -0.43
C ILE A 964 4.84 26.41 -1.16
N ALA A 965 5.83 26.84 -0.38
CA ALA A 965 7.16 27.19 -0.85
C ALA A 965 8.09 25.97 -0.77
N LEU A 966 8.57 25.52 -1.94
CA LEU A 966 9.50 24.39 -2.06
C LEU A 966 10.89 24.92 -2.41
N TYR A 967 11.67 25.22 -1.38
CA TYR A 967 13.06 25.67 -1.56
C TYR A 967 14.00 24.45 -1.62
N PRO A 968 14.96 24.40 -2.55
CA PRO A 968 16.08 23.47 -2.45
C PRO A 968 16.94 23.81 -1.21
N SER A 969 17.70 22.84 -0.71
CA SER A 969 18.47 22.93 0.54
C SER A 969 19.33 24.20 0.66
N ASN A 970 20.04 24.58 -0.40
CA ASN A 970 20.88 25.78 -0.42
C ASN A 970 20.06 27.08 -0.25
N LEU A 971 18.87 27.14 -0.86
CA LEU A 971 17.96 28.28 -0.77
C LEU A 971 17.25 28.35 0.60
N GLN A 972 17.05 27.23 1.30
CA GLN A 972 16.54 27.25 2.68
C GLN A 972 17.50 27.94 3.65
N VAL A 973 18.81 27.67 3.51
CA VAL A 973 19.86 28.34 4.30
C VAL A 973 19.88 29.84 3.98
N PHE A 974 19.84 30.20 2.69
CA PHE A 974 19.79 31.59 2.27
C PHE A 974 18.56 32.34 2.82
N ASN A 975 17.37 31.74 2.73
CA ASN A 975 16.14 32.29 3.32
C ASN A 975 16.33 32.58 4.82
N SER A 976 16.86 31.61 5.57
CA SER A 976 17.12 31.77 7.01
C SER A 976 18.08 32.94 7.33
N ILE A 977 19.15 33.10 6.53
CA ILE A 977 20.11 34.20 6.67
C ILE A 977 19.44 35.54 6.39
N ILE A 978 18.67 35.65 5.31
CA ILE A 978 17.99 36.89 4.91
C ILE A 978 16.95 37.33 5.95
N HIS A 979 16.15 36.40 6.50
CA HIS A 979 15.21 36.73 7.59
C HIS A 979 15.92 37.24 8.83
N THR A 980 17.00 36.57 9.21
CA THR A 980 17.81 36.97 10.36
C THR A 980 18.41 38.36 10.15
N PHE A 981 18.89 38.64 8.93
CA PHE A 981 19.44 39.93 8.55
C PHE A 981 18.41 41.07 8.65
N HIS A 982 17.24 40.92 8.00
CA HIS A 982 16.20 41.97 8.03
C HIS A 982 15.62 42.20 9.41
N PHE A 983 15.66 41.22 10.31
CA PHE A 983 15.22 41.40 11.69
C PHE A 983 16.31 42.02 12.58
N LEU A 984 17.52 41.46 12.58
CA LEU A 984 18.56 41.79 13.56
C LEU A 984 19.22 43.14 13.27
N VAL A 985 19.44 43.48 11.99
CA VAL A 985 20.13 44.72 11.61
C VAL A 985 19.33 45.97 11.99
N PRO A 986 18.04 46.12 11.63
CA PRO A 986 17.24 47.28 12.06
C PRO A 986 17.14 47.41 13.58
N PHE A 987 17.11 46.29 14.29
CA PHE A 987 17.10 46.28 15.75
C PHE A 987 18.40 46.84 16.33
N VAL A 988 19.55 46.32 15.90
CA VAL A 988 20.87 46.80 16.37
C VAL A 988 21.02 48.29 16.07
N ILE A 989 20.61 48.73 14.88
CA ILE A 989 20.60 50.15 14.50
C ILE A 989 19.74 50.98 15.46
N ASN A 990 18.52 50.54 15.77
CA ASN A 990 17.62 51.23 16.71
C ASN A 990 18.25 51.37 18.10
N LEU A 991 18.80 50.30 18.66
CA LEU A 991 19.39 50.29 20.00
C LEU A 991 20.62 51.20 20.08
N VAL A 992 21.54 51.07 19.10
CA VAL A 992 22.74 51.92 18.99
C VAL A 992 22.34 53.39 18.83
N SER A 993 21.33 53.68 18.00
CA SER A 993 20.83 55.04 17.78
C SER A 993 20.32 55.67 19.09
N VAL A 994 19.52 54.95 19.88
CA VAL A 994 19.02 55.45 21.17
C VAL A 994 20.17 55.69 22.16
N PHE A 995 21.17 54.81 22.19
CA PHE A 995 22.34 54.98 23.05
C PHE A 995 23.17 56.24 22.66
N ILE A 996 23.40 56.44 21.37
CA ILE A 996 24.09 57.64 20.84
C ILE A 996 23.29 58.91 21.15
N LEU A 997 21.96 58.86 21.00
CA LEU A 997 21.06 59.97 21.26
C LEU A 997 21.20 60.47 22.71
N ILE A 998 21.13 59.56 23.69
CA ILE A 998 21.17 59.92 25.11
C ILE A 998 22.56 60.37 25.55
N THR A 999 23.62 59.74 25.05
CA THR A 999 24.99 60.14 25.35
C THR A 999 25.29 61.53 24.82
N LYS A 1000 24.80 61.88 23.62
CA LYS A 1000 24.95 63.23 23.04
C LYS A 1000 24.12 64.28 23.77
N ILE A 1001 22.85 64.01 24.10
CA ILE A 1001 22.02 64.92 24.91
C ILE A 1001 22.70 65.21 26.26
N SER A 1002 23.24 64.18 26.91
CA SER A 1002 23.89 64.31 28.22
C SER A 1002 25.21 65.09 28.13
N ARG A 1003 26.01 64.90 27.07
CA ARG A 1003 27.21 65.72 26.81
C ARG A 1003 26.85 67.17 26.51
N GLN A 1004 25.80 67.41 25.73
CA GLN A 1004 25.37 68.75 25.34
C GLN A 1004 24.85 69.53 26.57
N GLN A 1005 24.08 68.89 27.45
CA GLN A 1005 23.65 69.51 28.72
C GLN A 1005 24.81 69.75 29.69
N SER A 1006 25.77 68.81 29.80
CA SER A 1006 26.98 68.98 30.61
C SER A 1006 27.87 70.12 30.12
N ASN A 1007 27.90 70.41 28.81
CA ASN A 1007 28.68 71.51 28.25
C ASN A 1007 27.99 72.87 28.39
N ILE A 1008 26.64 72.91 28.46
CA ILE A 1008 25.88 74.16 28.58
C ILE A 1008 25.68 74.55 30.06
N HIS A 1009 25.60 73.58 30.99
CA HIS A 1009 25.43 73.83 32.42
C HIS A 1009 26.54 73.14 33.23
N THR A 1010 27.49 73.91 33.74
CA THR A 1010 28.70 73.43 34.47
C THR A 1010 28.45 73.01 35.93
N ASN A 1011 27.22 73.06 36.42
CA ASN A 1011 26.90 72.86 37.84
C ASN A 1011 26.83 71.39 38.31
N ARG A 1012 26.88 70.38 37.42
CA ARG A 1012 26.82 68.94 37.77
C ARG A 1012 27.73 68.09 36.89
N THR A 1013 28.08 66.89 37.37
CA THR A 1013 28.92 65.95 36.63
C THR A 1013 28.16 65.27 35.49
N TYR A 1014 28.88 64.90 34.43
CA TYR A 1014 28.33 64.19 33.26
C TYR A 1014 27.51 62.93 33.63
N ILE A 1015 27.95 62.18 34.65
CA ILE A 1015 27.29 60.95 35.12
C ILE A 1015 25.91 61.25 35.72
N GLU A 1016 25.76 62.36 36.45
CA GLU A 1016 24.48 62.78 37.02
C GLU A 1016 23.48 63.20 35.92
N TYR A 1017 23.94 63.94 34.92
CA TYR A 1017 23.11 64.28 33.76
C TYR A 1017 22.71 63.04 32.94
N LEU A 1018 23.62 62.08 32.77
CA LEU A 1018 23.33 60.83 32.09
C LEU A 1018 22.28 60.00 32.85
N LYS A 1019 22.38 59.89 34.17
CA LYS A 1019 21.40 59.17 35.02
C LYS A 1019 20.03 59.87 35.04
N LYS A 1020 20.00 61.21 35.00
CA LYS A 1020 18.78 62.00 34.89
C LYS A 1020 18.11 61.85 33.52
N ASN A 1021 18.86 61.98 32.43
CA ASN A 1021 18.35 61.84 31.06
C ASN A 1021 17.88 60.42 30.76
N MET A 1022 18.54 59.40 31.31
CA MET A 1022 18.08 58.01 31.26
C MET A 1022 16.71 57.83 31.94
N ARG A 1023 16.42 58.56 33.04
CA ARG A 1023 15.12 58.55 33.73
C ARG A 1023 14.04 59.33 32.96
N GLU A 1024 14.35 60.52 32.47
CA GLU A 1024 13.40 61.38 31.73
C GLU A 1024 13.04 60.81 30.35
N HIS A 1025 13.96 60.11 29.68
CA HIS A 1025 13.76 59.53 28.34
C HIS A 1025 13.59 58.00 28.33
N THR A 1026 13.19 57.40 29.45
CA THR A 1026 12.90 55.96 29.58
C THR A 1026 12.02 55.40 28.45
N HIS A 1027 11.01 56.18 28.01
CA HIS A 1027 10.11 55.81 26.93
C HIS A 1027 10.80 55.56 25.58
N LEU A 1028 11.99 56.15 25.32
CA LEU A 1028 12.76 55.91 24.10
C LEU A 1028 13.45 54.53 24.07
N PHE A 1029 13.69 53.92 25.24
CA PHE A 1029 14.16 52.53 25.34
C PHE A 1029 13.01 51.52 25.32
N ILE A 1030 11.86 51.89 25.89
CA ILE A 1030 10.69 51.01 25.97
C ILE A 1030 10.21 50.59 24.58
N ALA A 1031 10.19 51.50 23.60
CA ALA A 1031 9.71 51.18 22.25
C ALA A 1031 10.58 50.12 21.51
N PRO A 1032 11.92 50.27 21.39
CA PRO A 1032 12.78 49.23 20.83
C PRO A 1032 12.73 47.90 21.59
N VAL A 1033 12.66 47.94 22.92
CA VAL A 1033 12.61 46.72 23.75
C VAL A 1033 11.30 45.97 23.58
N ILE A 1034 10.15 46.67 23.51
CA ILE A 1034 8.84 46.05 23.22
C ILE A 1034 8.83 45.43 21.82
N LEU A 1035 9.35 46.12 20.81
CA LEU A 1035 9.45 45.59 19.45
C LEU A 1035 10.28 44.29 19.38
N VAL A 1036 11.32 44.18 20.20
CA VAL A 1036 12.14 42.97 20.34
C VAL A 1036 11.39 41.85 21.03
N ILE A 1037 10.77 42.11 22.18
CA ILE A 1037 10.01 41.10 22.93
C ILE A 1037 8.90 40.50 22.06
N LEU A 1038 8.25 41.32 21.22
CA LEU A 1038 7.20 40.88 20.31
C LEU A 1038 7.74 40.18 19.05
N GLY A 1039 8.96 40.50 18.62
CA GLY A 1039 9.63 39.91 17.46
C GLY A 1039 10.39 38.61 17.74
N ILE A 1040 10.88 38.43 18.98
CA ILE A 1040 11.65 37.25 19.42
C ILE A 1040 10.89 35.93 19.26
N PRO A 1041 9.58 35.80 19.59
CA PRO A 1041 8.86 34.54 19.44
C PRO A 1041 8.93 33.97 18.02
N ARG A 1042 8.88 34.83 16.99
CA ARG A 1042 9.01 34.42 15.59
C ARG A 1042 10.40 33.89 15.26
N LEU A 1043 11.46 34.52 15.79
CA LEU A 1043 12.82 34.00 15.65
C LEU A 1043 13.00 32.68 16.40
N ILE A 1044 12.53 32.60 17.64
CA ILE A 1044 12.63 31.38 18.45
C ILE A 1044 11.93 30.23 17.74
N ILE A 1045 10.70 30.40 17.27
CA ILE A 1045 9.96 29.36 16.54
C ILE A 1045 10.66 28.98 15.22
N SER A 1046 11.35 29.91 14.58
CA SER A 1046 12.11 29.63 13.35
C SER A 1046 13.43 28.87 13.58
N PHE A 1047 14.05 29.01 14.76
CA PHE A 1047 15.32 28.36 15.13
C PHE A 1047 15.14 27.13 16.03
N VAL A 1048 14.02 27.01 16.72
CA VAL A 1048 13.67 25.83 17.49
C VAL A 1048 13.37 24.72 16.49
N SER A 1049 14.28 23.75 16.41
CA SER A 1049 14.20 22.54 15.57
C SER A 1049 13.01 21.63 15.88
N LYS A 1050 12.14 21.98 16.85
CA LYS A 1050 10.88 21.28 17.08
C LYS A 1050 9.88 21.76 16.03
N CYS A 1051 9.65 20.90 15.06
CA CYS A 1051 8.53 20.96 14.15
C CYS A 1051 7.23 20.50 14.82
N MET A 1052 6.08 20.81 14.21
CA MET A 1052 4.77 20.43 14.74
C MET A 1052 4.65 18.90 14.70
N LYS A 1053 4.74 18.23 15.86
CA LYS A 1053 4.64 16.76 15.96
C LYS A 1053 3.22 16.32 16.25
N SER A 1054 2.51 17.11 17.05
CA SER A 1054 1.12 16.90 17.43
C SER A 1054 0.28 18.13 17.11
N THR A 1055 -1.04 17.93 17.05
CA THR A 1055 -1.98 19.04 16.83
C THR A 1055 -2.13 19.97 18.01
N ASN A 1056 -1.76 19.54 19.22
CA ASN A 1056 -1.68 20.45 20.36
C ASN A 1056 -0.53 21.45 20.21
N ASP A 1057 0.53 21.09 19.46
CA ASP A 1057 1.63 22.01 19.17
C ASP A 1057 1.20 23.16 18.23
N ALA A 1058 0.11 22.99 17.46
CA ALA A 1058 -0.39 23.99 16.51
C ALA A 1058 -0.72 25.33 17.19
N TRP A 1059 -1.18 25.31 18.44
CA TRP A 1059 -1.44 26.50 19.24
C TRP A 1059 -0.19 27.37 19.43
N LEU A 1060 0.96 26.75 19.68
CA LEU A 1060 2.22 27.47 19.90
C LEU A 1060 2.66 28.19 18.62
N PHE A 1061 2.60 27.51 17.47
CA PHE A 1061 2.93 28.09 16.17
C PHE A 1061 1.94 29.20 15.78
N LEU A 1062 0.65 29.00 16.05
CA LEU A 1062 -0.40 29.98 15.77
C LEU A 1062 -0.22 31.25 16.60
N ILE A 1063 -0.01 31.12 17.92
CA ILE A 1063 0.27 32.26 18.81
C ILE A 1063 1.52 33.01 18.34
N GLY A 1064 2.60 32.28 18.03
CA GLY A 1064 3.82 32.88 17.50
C GLY A 1064 3.63 33.65 16.19
N TYR A 1065 2.80 33.11 15.29
CA TYR A 1065 2.45 33.76 14.04
C TYR A 1065 1.70 35.08 14.29
N PHE A 1066 0.64 35.07 15.11
CA PHE A 1066 -0.11 36.29 15.44
C PHE A 1066 0.73 37.33 16.19
N MET A 1067 1.59 36.91 17.13
CA MET A 1067 2.51 37.81 17.85
C MET A 1067 3.42 38.58 16.90
N SER A 1068 3.81 37.98 15.78
CA SER A 1068 4.68 38.63 14.78
C SER A 1068 4.03 39.80 14.03
N PHE A 1069 2.71 39.89 14.02
CA PHE A 1069 1.95 40.98 13.42
C PHE A 1069 1.58 42.08 14.42
N ILE A 1070 1.91 41.92 15.71
CA ILE A 1070 1.67 42.94 16.74
C ILE A 1070 2.54 44.20 16.58
N PRO A 1071 3.85 44.11 16.25
CA PRO A 1071 4.70 45.30 16.16
C PRO A 1071 4.16 46.41 15.22
N PRO A 1072 3.70 46.11 13.98
CA PRO A 1072 3.06 47.10 13.11
C PRO A 1072 1.78 47.71 13.71
N LEU A 1073 1.02 46.94 14.50
CA LEU A 1073 -0.21 47.41 15.14
C LEU A 1073 0.05 48.42 16.26
N LEU A 1074 1.28 48.48 16.79
CA LEU A 1074 1.63 49.33 17.92
C LEU A 1074 2.19 50.70 17.51
N THR A 1075 2.27 51.03 16.22
CA THR A 1075 2.81 52.32 15.74
C THR A 1075 2.15 53.54 16.41
N PHE A 1076 0.83 53.52 16.56
CA PHE A 1076 0.09 54.57 17.27
C PHE A 1076 0.49 54.67 18.76
N VAL A 1077 0.56 53.51 19.43
CA VAL A 1077 0.87 53.41 20.86
C VAL A 1077 2.32 53.79 21.15
N LEU A 1078 3.26 53.44 20.26
CA LEU A 1078 4.69 53.66 20.45
C LEU A 1078 5.13 55.08 20.12
N PHE A 1079 4.57 55.70 19.07
CA PHE A 1079 5.02 57.01 18.63
C PHE A 1079 4.13 58.16 19.07
N ILE A 1080 2.80 58.01 19.03
CA ILE A 1080 1.87 59.14 19.22
C ILE A 1080 1.53 59.33 20.70
N LEU A 1081 1.17 58.23 21.38
CA LEU A 1081 0.73 58.24 22.78
C LEU A 1081 1.75 58.82 23.77
N PRO A 1082 3.07 58.54 23.65
CA PRO A 1082 4.10 59.07 24.56
C PRO A 1082 4.49 60.53 24.28
N SER A 1083 4.18 61.04 23.08
CA SER A 1083 4.63 62.36 22.62
C SER A 1083 3.56 63.42 22.83
N LYS A 1084 3.85 64.40 23.69
CA LYS A 1084 2.97 65.58 23.87
C LYS A 1084 2.73 66.33 22.56
N PHE A 1085 3.74 66.39 21.69
CA PHE A 1085 3.68 67.07 20.40
C PHE A 1085 2.70 66.39 19.44
N TYR A 1086 2.83 65.07 19.25
CA TYR A 1086 1.95 64.34 18.32
C TYR A 1086 0.51 64.25 18.84
N LYS A 1087 0.30 64.16 20.16
CA LYS A 1087 -1.03 64.16 20.77
C LYS A 1087 -1.78 65.48 20.56
N GLN A 1088 -1.07 66.62 20.61
CA GLN A 1088 -1.65 67.93 20.32
C GLN A 1088 -2.05 68.07 18.84
N GLU A 1089 -1.21 67.59 17.92
CA GLU A 1089 -1.53 67.61 16.49
C GLU A 1089 -2.73 66.70 16.16
N LEU A 1090 -2.81 65.50 16.75
CA LEU A 1090 -4.00 64.63 16.64
C LEU A 1090 -5.29 65.37 17.07
N HIS A 1091 -5.25 66.06 18.23
CA HIS A 1091 -6.39 66.79 18.75
C HIS A 1091 -6.81 67.94 17.81
N LYS A 1092 -5.86 68.69 17.26
CA LYS A 1092 -6.15 69.74 16.26
C LYS A 1092 -6.79 69.16 15.00
N SER A 1093 -6.26 68.06 14.47
CA SER A 1093 -6.82 67.39 13.29
C SER A 1093 -8.23 66.87 13.54
N LEU A 1094 -8.51 66.29 14.72
CA LEU A 1094 -9.85 65.81 15.09
C LEU A 1094 -10.86 66.95 15.21
N ILE A 1095 -10.48 68.10 15.77
CA ILE A 1095 -11.35 69.30 15.82
C ILE A 1095 -11.65 69.81 14.40
N SER A 1096 -10.62 69.88 13.55
CA SER A 1096 -10.78 70.25 12.13
C SER A 1096 -11.77 69.33 11.41
N PHE A 1097 -11.64 68.01 11.57
CA PHE A 1097 -12.59 67.06 10.99
C PHE A 1097 -14.01 67.22 11.55
N ARG A 1098 -14.14 67.45 12.87
CA ARG A 1098 -15.45 67.71 13.50
C ARG A 1098 -16.11 68.97 12.93
N THR A 1099 -15.35 70.04 12.70
CA THR A 1099 -15.86 71.28 12.08
C THR A 1099 -16.21 71.13 10.59
N ILE A 1100 -15.52 70.23 9.86
CA ILE A 1100 -15.84 69.92 8.46
C ILE A 1100 -17.12 69.07 8.38
N ILE A 1101 -17.25 68.05 9.25
CA ILE A 1101 -18.44 67.21 9.31
C ILE A 1101 -19.66 68.04 9.75
N GLN A 1102 -19.52 68.96 10.71
CA GLN A 1102 -20.57 69.91 11.10
C GLN A 1102 -20.88 70.99 10.06
N ARG A 1103 -20.11 71.09 8.97
CA ARG A 1103 -20.40 71.95 7.81
C ARG A 1103 -21.08 71.19 6.67
N TYR A 1104 -21.06 69.86 6.69
CA TYR A 1104 -21.62 68.97 5.66
C TYR A 1104 -22.91 68.27 6.11
N LEU A 1105 -23.08 68.05 7.42
CA LEU A 1105 -24.37 67.85 8.08
C LEU A 1105 -25.00 69.21 8.35
#